data_AF-M3YGC9-F1
#
_entry.id   AF-M3YGC9-F1
#
_cell.length_a   1.000
_cell.length_b   1.000
_cell.length_c   1.000
_cell.angle_alpha   90.00
_cell.angle_beta   90.00
_cell.angle_gamma   90.00
#
_symmetry.space_group_name_H-M   'P 1'
#
loop_
_entity.id
_entity.type
_entity.pdbx_description
1 polymer ?
#
loop_
_entity_poly.entity_id
_entity_poly.type
_entity_poly.pdbx_seq_one_letter_code
_entity_poly.pdbx_strand_id
1 'polypeptide(L)'
;MNEVYHRPLEVPVTREQLSHYRNVAENARSELAASLVKFECAQSELRDLRSKMLSKEASCQELKAEMENYREDNARKSSLLTSLRDRVQELEEESAALTAAKIRTEITAHTAITENQELKKKVAELDENLQKCLKENEDNKNQALKNCKKHEEFLAQLGDFLDPEKKNEKASDEDLILKLRELCEENALVRRQIVTLEETVNVHEMEAKASRETIMRLVSEVNREQKKAASCTEERDKLNQKRLSAIQVQIRSETKLKKKGATRLLFCVSVWSDSGPQDLASDTDVTLLEHILEVAMQPDSTSVIKHFQFLLKILQILRNSCVFLGATQVTPLSKCRIVFVDMKYPSCDIMVSQLEARISELVEQLGNESEFHQKALQRAQNAENKLETLQGQLTHLEGELVSGDVLRDHLNFEKQKYLKFLDQLSEKMKLDQMAAELGFDMRLDVVLARTEQLVRLESNAVIENKTIAHNLQRKLRTQRERLESKELHLSLLRQKVAQLEEEKQVRSALAVERDEANLTLRKLQKKVERLQKELSVCREANTELRAKLADASELKIKALEQTKIIEDLSKSRDKLEKMKEKAEKKLMSVKSELDTTEHEAQEDKERARSMMEVVASETKMLKKSLEEAEMREKQLVDFREVVSQMLGLNVSSLALPDYEIIKCLERLIHSHQHHFVTCACLKDMIPGGDRHPQSCLKLLH
;
A
#
# COMPACT_ATOMS: atom_id res chain seq x y z
N MET A 1 2.58 -122.42 -29.26
CA MET A 1 2.03 -123.75 -29.60
C MET A 1 3.14 -124.59 -30.21
N ASN A 2 3.02 -125.92 -30.08
CA ASN A 2 3.75 -126.94 -30.85
C ASN A 2 5.29 -126.88 -30.81
N GLU A 3 5.86 -127.41 -29.74
CA GLU A 3 7.22 -127.95 -29.78
C GLU A 3 7.23 -129.24 -30.63
N VAL A 4 8.15 -129.34 -31.60
CA VAL A 4 8.39 -130.58 -32.36
C VAL A 4 9.79 -131.06 -32.03
N TYR A 5 9.88 -132.17 -31.29
CA TYR A 5 11.15 -132.81 -30.93
C TYR A 5 11.81 -133.50 -32.14
N HIS A 6 12.51 -132.72 -32.97
CA HIS A 6 13.44 -133.27 -33.94
C HIS A 6 14.76 -133.65 -33.27
N ARG A 7 14.97 -134.96 -33.05
CA ARG A 7 16.28 -135.57 -32.74
C ARG A 7 17.21 -135.38 -33.95
N PRO A 8 18.34 -134.65 -33.84
CA PRO A 8 19.38 -134.64 -34.88
C PRO A 8 20.17 -135.95 -34.86
N LEU A 9 20.74 -136.33 -36.00
CA LEU A 9 21.62 -137.51 -36.12
C LEU A 9 22.99 -137.22 -35.51
N GLU A 10 23.57 -138.20 -34.82
CA GLU A 10 25.00 -138.23 -34.50
C GLU A 10 25.80 -138.56 -35.77
N VAL A 11 26.10 -137.52 -36.55
CA VAL A 11 27.22 -137.58 -37.51
C VAL A 11 28.53 -137.65 -36.69
N PRO A 12 29.52 -138.47 -37.05
CA PRO A 12 30.81 -138.50 -36.35
C PRO A 12 31.62 -137.21 -36.65
N VAL A 13 31.29 -136.15 -35.93
CA VAL A 13 31.93 -134.83 -36.03
C VAL A 13 33.41 -134.97 -35.69
N THR A 14 34.30 -134.64 -36.63
CA THR A 14 35.75 -134.78 -36.39
C THR A 14 36.21 -133.85 -35.27
N ARG A 15 37.34 -134.17 -34.62
CA ARG A 15 37.86 -133.37 -33.49
C ARG A 15 38.08 -131.90 -33.87
N GLU A 16 38.37 -131.63 -35.13
CA GLU A 16 38.55 -130.29 -35.72
C GLU A 16 37.22 -129.59 -36.00
N GLN A 17 36.19 -130.32 -36.42
CA GLN A 17 34.84 -129.76 -36.52
C GLN A 17 34.27 -129.44 -35.13
N LEU A 18 34.52 -130.28 -34.12
CA LEU A 18 34.13 -130.02 -32.73
C LEU A 18 34.86 -128.80 -32.11
N SER A 19 36.14 -128.59 -32.43
CA SER A 19 36.84 -127.36 -32.02
C SER A 19 36.38 -126.15 -32.82
N HIS A 20 36.09 -126.30 -34.13
CA HIS A 20 35.53 -125.23 -34.95
C HIS A 20 34.16 -124.76 -34.42
N TYR A 21 33.21 -125.67 -34.17
CA TYR A 21 31.91 -125.31 -33.59
C TYR A 21 32.03 -124.71 -32.18
N ARG A 22 33.00 -125.16 -31.36
CA ARG A 22 33.29 -124.54 -30.06
C ARG A 22 33.80 -123.11 -30.22
N ASN A 23 34.81 -122.90 -31.05
CA ASN A 23 35.39 -121.58 -31.30
C ASN A 23 34.35 -120.61 -31.91
N VAL A 24 33.49 -121.09 -32.82
CA VAL A 24 32.37 -120.31 -33.37
C VAL A 24 31.35 -119.95 -32.28
N ALA A 25 31.02 -120.88 -31.37
CA ALA A 25 30.14 -120.60 -30.24
C ALA A 25 30.75 -119.66 -29.18
N GLU A 26 32.06 -119.73 -28.95
CA GLU A 26 32.78 -118.83 -28.04
C GLU A 26 32.98 -117.43 -28.65
N ASN A 27 33.22 -117.34 -29.96
CA ASN A 27 33.18 -116.07 -30.70
C ASN A 27 31.78 -115.46 -30.67
N ALA A 28 30.73 -116.22 -30.99
CA ALA A 28 29.34 -115.74 -30.96
C ALA A 28 28.91 -115.31 -29.54
N ARG A 29 29.37 -115.99 -28.48
CA ARG A 29 29.18 -115.55 -27.08
C ARG A 29 29.94 -114.27 -26.77
N SER A 30 31.16 -114.11 -27.29
CA SER A 30 31.97 -112.90 -27.10
C SER A 30 31.38 -111.70 -27.84
N GLU A 31 30.88 -111.90 -29.06
CA GLU A 31 30.15 -110.91 -29.87
C GLU A 31 28.81 -110.52 -29.23
N LEU A 32 28.08 -111.49 -28.66
CA LEU A 32 26.86 -111.23 -27.90
C LEU A 32 27.16 -110.43 -26.62
N ALA A 33 28.19 -110.80 -25.86
CA ALA A 33 28.62 -110.07 -24.67
C ALA A 33 29.08 -108.64 -25.02
N ALA A 34 29.88 -108.47 -26.08
CA ALA A 34 30.29 -107.15 -26.57
C ALA A 34 29.10 -106.32 -27.07
N SER A 35 28.08 -106.95 -27.67
CA SER A 35 26.84 -106.29 -28.09
C SER A 35 25.97 -105.89 -26.90
N LEU A 36 25.89 -106.72 -25.85
CA LEU A 36 25.21 -106.40 -24.60
C LEU A 36 25.87 -105.21 -23.89
N VAL A 37 27.20 -105.21 -23.74
CA VAL A 37 27.93 -104.08 -23.15
C VAL A 37 27.71 -102.80 -23.96
N LYS A 38 27.76 -102.86 -25.30
CA LYS A 38 27.44 -101.70 -26.16
C LYS A 38 25.99 -101.22 -25.97
N PHE A 39 25.03 -102.13 -25.83
CA PHE A 39 23.63 -101.79 -25.55
C PHE A 39 23.46 -101.15 -24.17
N GLU A 40 24.14 -101.66 -23.14
CA GLU A 40 24.11 -101.09 -21.79
C GLU A 40 24.75 -99.70 -21.74
N CYS A 41 25.88 -99.48 -22.42
CA CYS A 41 26.49 -98.16 -22.62
C CYS A 41 25.55 -97.19 -23.36
N ALA A 42 24.98 -97.61 -24.50
CA ALA A 42 24.02 -96.77 -25.22
C ALA A 42 22.77 -96.47 -24.37
N GLN A 43 22.33 -97.40 -23.52
CA GLN A 43 21.21 -97.19 -22.61
C GLN A 43 21.56 -96.28 -21.42
N SER A 44 22.79 -96.31 -20.91
CA SER A 44 23.25 -95.32 -19.91
C SER A 44 23.40 -93.94 -20.52
N GLU A 45 23.99 -93.82 -21.72
CA GLU A 45 24.06 -92.57 -22.49
C GLU A 45 22.66 -91.99 -22.76
N LEU A 46 21.67 -92.81 -23.14
CA LEU A 46 20.28 -92.36 -23.30
C LEU A 46 19.64 -91.91 -21.98
N ARG A 47 19.97 -92.53 -20.84
CA ARG A 47 19.51 -92.07 -19.51
C ARG A 47 20.16 -90.73 -19.14
N ASP A 48 21.45 -90.57 -19.42
CA ASP A 48 22.22 -89.34 -19.21
C ASP A 48 21.77 -88.18 -20.11
N LEU A 49 21.46 -88.45 -21.38
CA LEU A 49 20.92 -87.46 -22.29
C LEU A 49 19.51 -87.03 -21.87
N ARG A 50 18.67 -87.96 -21.38
CA ARG A 50 17.36 -87.64 -20.82
C ARG A 50 17.45 -86.80 -19.55
N SER A 51 18.37 -87.09 -18.62
CA SER A 51 18.54 -86.29 -17.41
C SER A 51 19.09 -84.88 -17.72
N LYS A 52 20.02 -84.76 -18.68
CA LYS A 52 20.51 -83.47 -19.21
C LYS A 52 19.42 -82.68 -19.94
N MET A 53 18.54 -83.36 -20.67
CA MET A 53 17.37 -82.74 -21.33
C MET A 53 16.38 -82.20 -20.30
N LEU A 54 16.02 -82.99 -19.28
CA LEU A 54 15.10 -82.59 -18.22
C LEU A 54 15.64 -81.43 -17.37
N SER A 55 16.94 -81.39 -17.05
CA SER A 55 17.53 -80.26 -16.32
C SER A 55 17.64 -78.99 -17.17
N LYS A 56 17.81 -79.11 -18.49
CA LYS A 56 17.69 -77.97 -19.42
C LYS A 56 16.25 -77.49 -19.59
N GLU A 57 15.27 -78.39 -19.62
CA GLU A 57 13.86 -78.01 -19.64
C GLU A 57 13.45 -77.29 -18.35
N ALA A 58 13.85 -77.77 -17.18
CA ALA A 58 13.65 -77.07 -15.90
C ALA A 58 14.26 -75.66 -15.93
N SER A 59 15.53 -75.53 -16.33
CA SER A 59 16.20 -74.23 -16.46
C SER A 59 15.53 -73.30 -17.48
N CYS A 60 14.95 -73.83 -18.56
CA CYS A 60 14.14 -73.05 -19.50
C CYS A 60 12.75 -72.68 -18.97
N GLN A 61 12.22 -73.38 -17.97
CA GLN A 61 10.99 -72.98 -17.25
C GLN A 61 11.28 -71.91 -16.21
N GLU A 62 12.39 -72.02 -15.47
CA GLU A 62 12.90 -71.00 -14.55
C GLU A 62 13.13 -69.66 -15.29
N LEU A 63 13.88 -69.67 -16.40
CA LEU A 63 14.12 -68.48 -17.23
C LEU A 63 12.84 -67.86 -17.81
N LYS A 64 11.80 -68.66 -18.10
CA LYS A 64 10.48 -68.14 -18.52
C LYS A 64 9.77 -67.44 -17.37
N ALA A 65 9.78 -68.02 -16.16
CA ALA A 65 9.21 -67.41 -14.97
C ALA A 65 9.93 -66.11 -14.60
N GLU A 66 11.27 -66.06 -14.64
CA GLU A 66 12.04 -64.83 -14.47
C GLU A 66 11.67 -63.77 -15.53
N MET A 67 11.56 -64.15 -16.80
CA MET A 67 11.20 -63.22 -17.88
C MET A 67 9.79 -62.63 -17.73
N GLU A 68 8.80 -63.40 -17.28
CA GLU A 68 7.47 -62.86 -17.00
C GLU A 68 7.45 -62.01 -15.72
N ASN A 69 8.21 -62.39 -14.67
CA ASN A 69 8.41 -61.53 -13.50
C ASN A 69 8.97 -60.15 -13.92
N TYR A 70 9.98 -60.12 -14.81
CA TYR A 70 10.51 -58.87 -15.36
C TYR A 70 9.48 -58.09 -16.21
N ARG A 71 8.61 -58.77 -16.98
CA ARG A 71 7.53 -58.14 -17.75
C ARG A 71 6.49 -57.50 -16.85
N GLU A 72 6.03 -58.21 -15.81
CA GLU A 72 5.12 -57.64 -14.81
C GLU A 72 5.76 -56.45 -14.08
N ASP A 73 7.01 -56.58 -13.62
CA ASP A 73 7.71 -55.50 -12.93
C ASP A 73 7.83 -54.26 -13.82
N ASN A 74 8.11 -54.44 -15.10
CA ASN A 74 8.16 -53.35 -16.08
C ASN A 74 6.77 -52.75 -16.37
N ALA A 75 5.70 -53.56 -16.43
CA ALA A 75 4.33 -53.07 -16.58
C ALA A 75 3.87 -52.27 -15.35
N ARG A 76 4.16 -52.75 -14.13
CA ARG A 76 3.90 -52.03 -12.87
C ARG A 76 4.67 -50.71 -12.82
N LYS A 77 5.95 -50.70 -13.20
CA LYS A 77 6.79 -49.49 -13.31
C LYS A 77 6.24 -48.52 -14.36
N SER A 78 5.83 -49.01 -15.53
CA SER A 78 5.25 -48.18 -16.59
C SER A 78 3.92 -47.55 -16.17
N SER A 79 3.04 -48.31 -15.49
CA SER A 79 1.77 -47.80 -14.97
C SER A 79 1.99 -46.70 -13.91
N LEU A 80 2.96 -46.89 -13.02
CA LEU A 80 3.36 -45.88 -12.03
C LEU A 80 3.93 -44.64 -12.72
N LEU A 81 4.74 -44.80 -13.77
CA LEU A 81 5.33 -43.68 -14.52
C LEU A 81 4.26 -42.87 -15.28
N THR A 82 3.22 -43.52 -15.82
CA THR A 82 2.05 -42.83 -16.38
C THR A 82 1.31 -42.06 -15.29
N SER A 83 0.91 -42.71 -14.19
CA SER A 83 0.19 -42.05 -13.09
C SER A 83 0.98 -40.87 -12.48
N LEU A 84 2.31 -40.95 -12.42
CA LEU A 84 3.16 -39.84 -11.98
C LEU A 84 3.24 -38.69 -13.00
N ARG A 85 3.13 -38.96 -14.30
CA ARG A 85 3.02 -37.90 -15.33
C ARG A 85 1.66 -37.22 -15.28
N ASP A 86 0.58 -38.00 -15.21
CA ASP A 86 -0.79 -37.49 -15.07
C ASP A 86 -0.86 -36.56 -13.85
N ARG A 87 -0.27 -36.99 -12.71
CA ARG A 87 -0.19 -36.22 -11.47
C ARG A 87 0.69 -34.96 -11.56
N VAL A 88 1.71 -34.95 -12.42
CA VAL A 88 2.50 -33.73 -12.70
C VAL A 88 1.69 -32.76 -13.55
N GLN A 89 0.98 -33.25 -14.58
CA GLN A 89 0.10 -32.41 -15.41
C GLN A 89 -1.03 -31.79 -14.58
N GLU A 90 -1.68 -32.55 -13.69
CA GLU A 90 -2.67 -32.00 -12.73
C GLU A 90 -2.10 -30.81 -11.94
N LEU A 91 -0.87 -30.93 -11.42
CA LEU A 91 -0.22 -29.88 -10.62
C LEU A 91 0.24 -28.69 -11.46
N GLU A 92 0.62 -28.90 -12.73
CA GLU A 92 0.94 -27.84 -13.68
C GLU A 92 -0.33 -27.05 -14.08
N GLU A 93 -1.45 -27.75 -14.29
CA GLU A 93 -2.77 -27.14 -14.55
C GLU A 93 -3.32 -26.39 -13.33
N GLU A 94 -3.21 -26.95 -12.12
CA GLU A 94 -3.53 -26.24 -10.86
C GLU A 94 -2.67 -24.98 -10.68
N SER A 95 -1.37 -25.05 -10.99
CA SER A 95 -0.44 -23.91 -10.93
C SER A 95 -0.80 -22.82 -11.95
N ALA A 96 -1.17 -23.20 -13.17
CA ALA A 96 -1.66 -22.27 -14.20
C ALA A 96 -2.99 -21.62 -13.79
N ALA A 97 -3.92 -22.40 -13.21
CA ALA A 97 -5.18 -21.88 -12.70
C ALA A 97 -4.98 -20.92 -11.50
N LEU A 98 -4.06 -21.23 -10.59
CA LEU A 98 -3.73 -20.41 -9.42
C LEU A 98 -3.02 -19.11 -9.79
N THR A 99 -2.11 -19.14 -10.76
CA THR A 99 -1.47 -17.92 -11.29
C THR A 99 -2.48 -17.04 -12.05
N ALA A 100 -3.37 -17.63 -12.86
CA ALA A 100 -4.47 -16.90 -13.50
C ALA A 100 -5.52 -16.37 -12.50
N ALA A 101 -5.73 -17.04 -11.37
CA ALA A 101 -6.55 -16.52 -10.26
C ALA A 101 -5.85 -15.33 -9.57
N LYS A 102 -4.55 -15.46 -9.25
CA LYS A 102 -3.73 -14.40 -8.66
C LYS A 102 -3.76 -13.13 -9.49
N ILE A 103 -3.48 -13.21 -10.80
CA ILE A 103 -3.49 -12.05 -11.72
C ILE A 103 -4.86 -11.36 -11.70
N ARG A 104 -5.97 -12.12 -11.73
CA ARG A 104 -7.32 -11.55 -11.62
C ARG A 104 -7.53 -10.83 -10.28
N THR A 105 -7.09 -11.40 -9.16
CA THR A 105 -7.20 -10.72 -7.85
C THR A 105 -6.32 -9.47 -7.74
N GLU A 106 -5.14 -9.46 -8.36
CA GLU A 106 -4.24 -8.30 -8.40
C GLU A 106 -4.84 -7.17 -9.25
N ILE A 107 -5.46 -7.49 -10.41
CA ILE A 107 -6.19 -6.52 -11.22
C ILE A 107 -7.36 -5.92 -10.43
N THR A 108 -8.24 -6.74 -9.85
CA THR A 108 -9.39 -6.25 -9.06
C THR A 108 -8.95 -5.39 -7.87
N ALA A 109 -7.88 -5.78 -7.17
CA ALA A 109 -7.30 -4.99 -6.09
C ALA A 109 -6.76 -3.64 -6.59
N HIS A 110 -6.08 -3.63 -7.74
CA HIS A 110 -5.55 -2.39 -8.32
C HIS A 110 -6.67 -1.44 -8.78
N THR A 111 -7.76 -1.96 -9.37
CA THR A 111 -8.96 -1.19 -9.73
C THR A 111 -9.60 -0.55 -8.49
N ALA A 112 -9.84 -1.35 -7.44
CA ALA A 112 -10.40 -0.86 -6.19
C ALA A 112 -9.49 0.19 -5.49
N ILE A 113 -8.16 0.07 -5.63
CA ILE A 113 -7.20 1.08 -5.15
C ILE A 113 -7.35 2.39 -5.94
N THR A 114 -7.47 2.34 -7.27
CA THR A 114 -7.66 3.55 -8.10
C THR A 114 -9.00 4.24 -7.84
N GLU A 115 -10.09 3.47 -7.66
CA GLU A 115 -11.39 4.01 -7.26
C GLU A 115 -11.32 4.68 -5.88
N ASN A 116 -10.65 4.06 -4.91
CA ASN A 116 -10.43 4.66 -3.59
C ASN A 116 -9.58 5.95 -3.64
N GLN A 117 -8.63 6.05 -4.58
CA GLN A 117 -7.85 7.28 -4.79
C GLN A 117 -8.71 8.39 -5.42
N GLU A 118 -9.61 8.05 -6.35
CA GLU A 118 -10.54 9.02 -6.94
C GLU A 118 -11.58 9.52 -5.93
N LEU A 119 -12.15 8.61 -5.13
CA LEU A 119 -13.07 8.97 -4.04
C LEU A 119 -12.39 9.87 -3.00
N LYS A 120 -11.12 9.62 -2.65
CA LYS A 120 -10.34 10.51 -1.76
C LYS A 120 -10.14 11.91 -2.34
N LYS A 121 -9.93 12.05 -3.66
CA LYS A 121 -9.86 13.37 -4.33
C LYS A 121 -11.21 14.09 -4.24
N LYS A 122 -12.31 13.39 -4.54
CA LYS A 122 -13.68 13.93 -4.46
C LYS A 122 -14.08 14.35 -3.04
N VAL A 123 -13.65 13.61 -2.01
CA VAL A 123 -13.84 14.03 -0.61
C VAL A 123 -13.07 15.31 -0.30
N ALA A 124 -11.79 15.40 -0.68
CA ALA A 124 -11.00 16.63 -0.46
C ALA A 124 -11.56 17.86 -1.20
N GLU A 125 -12.06 17.67 -2.43
CA GLU A 125 -12.74 18.71 -3.21
C GLU A 125 -14.06 19.15 -2.56
N LEU A 126 -14.84 18.21 -2.00
CA LEU A 126 -16.06 18.54 -1.26
C LEU A 126 -15.75 19.26 0.07
N ASP A 127 -14.70 18.86 0.78
CA ASP A 127 -14.23 19.53 2.00
C ASP A 127 -13.75 20.97 1.69
N GLU A 128 -13.00 21.20 0.61
CA GLU A 128 -12.57 22.54 0.19
C GLU A 128 -13.78 23.43 -0.19
N ASN A 129 -14.74 22.89 -0.95
CA ASN A 129 -15.99 23.60 -1.26
C ASN A 129 -16.83 23.90 0.00
N LEU A 130 -16.86 22.99 0.97
CA LEU A 130 -17.56 23.18 2.25
C LEU A 130 -16.88 24.27 3.09
N GLN A 131 -15.55 24.27 3.19
CA GLN A 131 -14.79 25.33 3.86
C GLN A 131 -15.00 26.69 3.21
N LYS A 132 -15.03 26.75 1.87
CA LYS A 132 -15.39 27.97 1.13
C LYS A 132 -16.81 28.46 1.47
N CYS A 133 -17.80 27.57 1.44
CA CYS A 133 -19.18 27.92 1.81
C CYS A 133 -19.33 28.37 3.27
N LEU A 134 -18.58 27.77 4.20
CA LEU A 134 -18.53 28.20 5.60
C LEU A 134 -17.96 29.63 5.72
N LYS A 135 -16.86 29.91 5.03
CA LYS A 135 -16.26 31.25 5.02
C LYS A 135 -17.18 32.29 4.39
N GLU A 136 -17.80 32.00 3.25
CA GLU A 136 -18.77 32.90 2.61
C GLU A 136 -19.98 33.16 3.53
N ASN A 137 -20.42 32.16 4.30
CA ASN A 137 -21.47 32.32 5.32
C ASN A 137 -21.02 33.19 6.50
N GLU A 138 -19.77 33.05 6.97
CA GLU A 138 -19.18 33.89 8.01
C GLU A 138 -18.99 35.35 7.55
N ASP A 139 -18.46 35.58 6.35
CA ASP A 139 -18.35 36.90 5.73
C ASP A 139 -19.73 37.56 5.52
N ASN A 140 -20.74 36.80 5.09
CA ASN A 140 -22.12 37.28 4.99
C ASN A 140 -22.73 37.64 6.36
N LYS A 141 -22.50 36.84 7.40
CA LYS A 141 -22.92 37.17 8.78
C LYS A 141 -22.22 38.43 9.29
N ASN A 142 -20.92 38.55 9.06
CA ASN A 142 -20.15 39.73 9.41
C ASN A 142 -20.64 40.98 8.66
N GLN A 143 -21.09 40.85 7.41
CA GLN A 143 -21.71 41.95 6.66
C GLN A 143 -23.12 42.28 7.16
N ALA A 144 -23.93 41.29 7.51
CA ALA A 144 -25.24 41.49 8.13
C ALA A 144 -25.11 42.24 9.47
N LEU A 145 -24.18 41.83 10.35
CA LEU A 145 -23.89 42.50 11.62
C LEU A 145 -23.41 43.95 11.42
N LYS A 146 -22.60 44.23 10.39
CA LYS A 146 -22.22 45.61 10.02
C LYS A 146 -23.42 46.44 9.54
N ASN A 147 -24.35 45.83 8.83
CA ASN A 147 -25.57 46.50 8.38
C ASN A 147 -26.52 46.78 9.57
N CYS A 148 -26.76 45.81 10.46
CA CYS A 148 -27.56 46.00 11.67
C CYS A 148 -27.03 47.17 12.52
N LYS A 149 -25.72 47.24 12.76
CA LYS A 149 -25.11 48.36 13.49
C LYS A 149 -25.35 49.71 12.83
N LYS A 150 -25.27 49.80 11.49
CA LYS A 150 -25.61 51.04 10.76
C LYS A 150 -27.09 51.41 10.87
N HIS A 151 -27.98 50.42 10.94
CA HIS A 151 -29.41 50.67 11.16
C HIS A 151 -29.66 51.14 12.61
N GLU A 152 -29.02 50.53 13.61
CA GLU A 152 -29.06 50.98 15.01
C GLU A 152 -28.49 52.41 15.16
N GLU A 153 -27.36 52.71 14.52
CA GLU A 153 -26.74 54.05 14.48
C GLU A 153 -27.65 55.09 13.80
N PHE A 154 -28.36 54.71 12.73
CA PHE A 154 -29.32 55.57 12.03
C PHE A 154 -30.60 55.81 12.85
N LEU A 155 -31.15 54.77 13.49
CA LEU A 155 -32.33 54.88 14.34
C LEU A 155 -32.05 55.72 15.59
N ALA A 156 -30.86 55.59 16.18
CA ALA A 156 -30.43 56.46 17.29
C ALA A 156 -30.36 57.94 16.86
N GLN A 157 -29.73 58.23 15.71
CA GLN A 157 -29.71 59.60 15.15
C GLN A 157 -31.11 60.13 14.85
N LEU A 158 -31.99 59.30 14.29
CA LEU A 158 -33.38 59.68 14.01
C LEU A 158 -34.16 59.98 15.30
N GLY A 159 -33.96 59.21 16.37
CA GLY A 159 -34.51 59.49 17.70
C GLY A 159 -34.01 60.83 18.27
N ASP A 160 -32.68 61.06 18.25
CA ASP A 160 -32.06 62.32 18.70
C ASP A 160 -32.60 63.56 17.96
N PHE A 161 -33.03 63.41 16.69
CA PHE A 161 -33.66 64.47 15.90
C PHE A 161 -35.17 64.64 16.14
N LEU A 162 -35.90 63.56 16.45
CA LEU A 162 -37.37 63.59 16.60
C LEU A 162 -37.82 63.90 18.03
N ASP A 163 -37.06 63.51 19.06
CA ASP A 163 -37.33 63.81 20.48
C ASP A 163 -36.02 64.16 21.22
N PRO A 164 -35.51 65.39 21.09
CA PRO A 164 -34.24 65.81 21.67
C PRO A 164 -34.26 65.95 23.21
N GLU A 165 -35.40 65.71 23.86
CA GLU A 165 -35.56 65.73 25.32
C GLU A 165 -35.39 64.32 25.94
N LYS A 166 -35.73 63.24 25.21
CA LYS A 166 -35.66 61.84 25.70
C LYS A 166 -34.36 61.08 25.40
N LYS A 167 -33.21 61.75 25.37
CA LYS A 167 -31.88 61.21 24.98
C LYS A 167 -31.32 60.01 25.76
N ASN A 168 -32.07 59.44 26.70
CA ASN A 168 -31.68 58.28 27.50
C ASN A 168 -32.63 57.07 27.36
N GLU A 169 -33.77 57.22 26.67
CA GLU A 169 -34.70 56.11 26.42
C GLU A 169 -34.58 55.63 24.98
N LYS A 170 -34.54 54.30 24.76
CA LYS A 170 -34.64 53.73 23.42
C LYS A 170 -36.10 53.77 22.98
N ALA A 171 -36.49 54.82 22.26
CA ALA A 171 -37.72 54.82 21.47
C ALA A 171 -37.72 53.60 20.53
N SER A 172 -38.88 52.95 20.36
CA SER A 172 -39.04 51.86 19.41
C SER A 172 -39.21 52.39 17.98
N ASP A 173 -38.97 51.55 16.99
CA ASP A 173 -39.24 51.86 15.58
C ASP A 173 -40.72 52.29 15.37
N GLU A 174 -41.65 51.73 16.14
CA GLU A 174 -43.07 52.10 16.14
C GLU A 174 -43.29 53.52 16.70
N ASP A 175 -42.64 53.88 17.81
CA ASP A 175 -42.70 55.24 18.37
C ASP A 175 -42.14 56.30 17.39
N LEU A 176 -41.02 55.98 16.72
CA LEU A 176 -40.40 56.86 15.74
C LEU A 176 -41.29 57.03 14.48
N ILE A 177 -41.94 55.96 14.02
CA ILE A 177 -42.89 56.00 12.90
C ILE A 177 -44.16 56.78 13.28
N LEU A 178 -44.66 56.61 14.51
CA LEU A 178 -45.78 57.39 15.03
C LEU A 178 -45.42 58.88 15.11
N LYS A 179 -44.26 59.24 15.66
CA LYS A 179 -43.87 60.65 15.77
C LYS A 179 -43.60 61.29 14.41
N LEU A 180 -43.04 60.56 13.46
CA LEU A 180 -42.89 61.03 12.09
C LEU A 180 -44.27 61.24 11.40
N ARG A 181 -45.24 60.36 11.66
CA ARG A 181 -46.63 60.52 11.18
C ARG A 181 -47.29 61.77 11.76
N GLU A 182 -47.22 61.98 13.07
CA GLU A 182 -47.72 63.19 13.73
C GLU A 182 -47.16 64.45 13.06
N LEU A 183 -45.84 64.52 12.88
CA LEU A 183 -45.18 65.66 12.23
C LEU A 183 -45.62 65.84 10.77
N CYS A 184 -45.89 64.76 10.03
CA CYS A 184 -46.47 64.86 8.68
C CYS A 184 -47.91 65.39 8.68
N GLU A 185 -48.74 64.99 9.65
CA GLU A 185 -50.13 65.43 9.79
C GLU A 185 -50.21 66.89 10.27
N GLU A 186 -49.35 67.30 11.21
CA GLU A 186 -49.10 68.68 11.60
C GLU A 186 -48.66 69.53 10.40
N ASN A 187 -47.67 69.07 9.62
CA ASN A 187 -47.19 69.79 8.43
C ASN A 187 -48.31 69.96 7.39
N ALA A 188 -49.14 68.93 7.19
CA ALA A 188 -50.31 68.99 6.32
C ALA A 188 -51.43 69.91 6.86
N LEU A 189 -51.55 70.07 8.17
CA LEU A 189 -52.45 71.04 8.80
C LEU A 189 -51.94 72.48 8.65
N VAL A 190 -50.66 72.73 8.92
CA VAL A 190 -50.02 74.05 8.73
C VAL A 190 -50.07 74.48 7.25
N ARG A 191 -49.85 73.56 6.30
CA ARG A 191 -50.03 73.86 4.86
C ARG A 191 -51.46 74.27 4.50
N ARG A 192 -52.47 73.60 5.08
CA ARG A 192 -53.88 74.00 4.89
C ARG A 192 -54.16 75.38 5.48
N GLN A 193 -53.62 75.68 6.67
CA GLN A 193 -53.72 77.01 7.28
C GLN A 193 -53.07 78.09 6.40
N ILE A 194 -51.88 77.84 5.85
CA ILE A 194 -51.20 78.74 4.91
C ILE A 194 -52.09 79.02 3.69
N VAL A 195 -52.65 77.99 3.05
CA VAL A 195 -53.57 78.19 1.90
C VAL A 195 -54.78 79.04 2.27
N THR A 196 -55.42 78.81 3.42
CA THR A 196 -56.56 79.64 3.86
C THR A 196 -56.17 81.10 4.20
N LEU A 197 -54.93 81.33 4.62
CA LEU A 197 -54.38 82.67 4.84
C LEU A 197 -54.04 83.36 3.50
N GLU A 198 -53.51 82.61 2.53
CA GLU A 198 -53.29 83.10 1.16
C GLU A 198 -54.62 83.46 0.48
N GLU A 199 -55.66 82.63 0.62
CA GLU A 199 -57.02 82.90 0.11
C GLU A 199 -57.62 84.16 0.73
N THR A 200 -57.58 84.32 2.05
CA THR A 200 -58.11 85.52 2.74
C THR A 200 -57.31 86.79 2.43
N VAL A 201 -55.99 86.71 2.27
CA VAL A 201 -55.15 87.81 1.79
C VAL A 201 -55.52 88.20 0.35
N ASN A 202 -55.74 87.22 -0.54
CA ASN A 202 -56.20 87.49 -1.92
C ASN A 202 -57.57 88.18 -1.94
N VAL A 203 -58.53 87.73 -1.12
CA VAL A 203 -59.84 88.39 -0.99
C VAL A 203 -59.68 89.84 -0.55
N HIS A 204 -58.93 90.10 0.52
CA HIS A 204 -58.68 91.47 0.99
C HIS A 204 -57.92 92.35 -0.02
N GLU A 205 -57.01 91.78 -0.82
CA GLU A 205 -56.36 92.55 -1.90
C GLU A 205 -57.34 92.93 -3.01
N MET A 206 -58.29 92.04 -3.34
CA MET A 206 -59.36 92.29 -4.31
C MET A 206 -60.39 93.31 -3.79
N GLU A 207 -60.79 93.22 -2.52
CA GLU A 207 -61.61 94.24 -1.84
C GLU A 207 -60.91 95.61 -1.86
N ALA A 208 -59.60 95.65 -1.59
CA ALA A 208 -58.80 96.87 -1.66
C ALA A 208 -58.66 97.41 -3.10
N LYS A 209 -58.61 96.55 -4.13
CA LYS A 209 -58.67 96.97 -5.55
C LYS A 209 -60.02 97.63 -5.86
N ALA A 210 -61.14 96.96 -5.57
CA ALA A 210 -62.49 97.49 -5.78
C ALA A 210 -62.76 98.80 -4.99
N SER A 211 -62.20 98.91 -3.78
CA SER A 211 -62.26 100.11 -2.95
C SER A 211 -61.49 101.27 -3.59
N ARG A 212 -60.25 101.03 -4.07
CA ARG A 212 -59.44 102.03 -4.79
C ARG A 212 -60.12 102.51 -6.07
N GLU A 213 -60.73 101.62 -6.84
CA GLU A 213 -61.50 101.98 -8.04
C GLU A 213 -62.75 102.82 -7.71
N THR A 214 -63.43 102.50 -6.62
CA THR A 214 -64.60 103.26 -6.15
C THR A 214 -64.20 104.66 -5.71
N ILE A 215 -63.07 104.80 -4.99
CA ILE A 215 -62.50 106.11 -4.65
C ILE A 215 -62.12 106.88 -5.92
N MET A 216 -61.48 106.23 -6.92
CA MET A 216 -61.11 106.89 -8.18
C MET A 216 -62.34 107.36 -8.99
N ARG A 217 -63.45 106.61 -9.00
CA ARG A 217 -64.73 107.07 -9.58
C ARG A 217 -65.28 108.29 -8.85
N LEU A 218 -65.38 108.24 -7.52
CA LEU A 218 -65.87 109.35 -6.71
C LEU A 218 -65.00 110.61 -6.86
N VAL A 219 -63.67 110.47 -6.86
CA VAL A 219 -62.74 111.58 -7.12
C VAL A 219 -62.94 112.17 -8.52
N SER A 220 -63.23 111.34 -9.53
CA SER A 220 -63.52 111.80 -10.90
C SER A 220 -64.85 112.56 -10.98
N GLU A 221 -65.89 112.10 -10.29
CA GLU A 221 -67.19 112.77 -10.20
C GLU A 221 -67.08 114.09 -9.43
N VAL A 222 -66.39 114.13 -8.29
CA VAL A 222 -66.12 115.36 -7.52
C VAL A 222 -65.36 116.37 -8.37
N ASN A 223 -64.33 115.95 -9.11
CA ASN A 223 -63.61 116.83 -10.05
C ASN A 223 -64.52 117.38 -11.16
N ARG A 224 -65.50 116.60 -11.64
CA ARG A 224 -66.48 117.04 -12.64
C ARG A 224 -67.45 118.08 -12.06
N GLU A 225 -67.99 117.83 -10.87
CA GLU A 225 -68.88 118.78 -10.20
C GLU A 225 -68.15 120.05 -9.75
N GLN A 226 -66.89 119.95 -9.33
CA GLN A 226 -66.06 121.12 -9.00
C GLN A 226 -65.79 122.00 -10.24
N LYS A 227 -65.54 121.40 -11.41
CA LYS A 227 -65.43 122.14 -12.69
C LYS A 227 -66.73 122.82 -13.09
N LYS A 228 -67.88 122.15 -12.94
CA LYS A 228 -69.21 122.78 -13.14
C LYS A 228 -69.44 123.94 -12.16
N ALA A 229 -69.15 123.74 -10.87
CA ALA A 229 -69.31 124.75 -9.84
C ALA A 229 -68.44 125.99 -10.12
N ALA A 230 -67.19 125.80 -10.53
CA ALA A 230 -66.30 126.88 -10.98
C ALA A 230 -66.90 127.67 -12.16
N SER A 231 -67.37 126.96 -13.19
CA SER A 231 -68.05 127.59 -14.35
C SER A 231 -69.31 128.36 -13.94
N CYS A 232 -70.13 127.82 -13.04
CA CYS A 232 -71.29 128.52 -12.48
C CYS A 232 -70.88 129.77 -11.67
N THR A 233 -69.77 129.74 -10.93
CA THR A 233 -69.26 130.95 -10.25
C THR A 233 -68.73 131.99 -11.22
N GLU A 234 -68.07 131.59 -12.31
CA GLU A 234 -67.65 132.52 -13.37
C GLU A 234 -68.85 133.22 -14.04
N GLU A 235 -69.90 132.46 -14.41
CA GLU A 235 -71.12 133.05 -15.00
C GLU A 235 -71.88 133.93 -14.01
N ARG A 236 -71.96 133.53 -12.73
CA ARG A 236 -72.47 134.39 -11.65
C ARG A 236 -71.68 135.70 -11.58
N ASP A 237 -70.36 135.66 -11.67
CA ASP A 237 -69.51 136.84 -11.49
C ASP A 237 -69.49 137.74 -12.73
N LYS A 238 -69.58 137.17 -13.94
CA LYS A 238 -69.89 137.91 -15.19
C LYS A 238 -71.24 138.63 -15.08
N LEU A 239 -72.28 137.97 -14.57
CA LEU A 239 -73.60 138.58 -14.33
C LEU A 239 -73.54 139.66 -13.24
N ASN A 240 -72.76 139.44 -12.17
CA ASN A 240 -72.60 140.41 -11.10
C ASN A 240 -71.85 141.67 -11.57
N GLN A 241 -70.82 141.50 -12.42
CA GLN A 241 -70.10 142.62 -13.06
C GLN A 241 -71.00 143.41 -14.02
N LYS A 242 -71.84 142.72 -14.82
CA LYS A 242 -72.90 143.36 -15.63
C LYS A 242 -73.86 144.16 -14.74
N ARG A 243 -74.34 143.58 -13.63
CA ARG A 243 -75.23 144.25 -12.66
C ARG A 243 -74.60 145.51 -12.06
N LEU A 244 -73.33 145.44 -11.65
CA LEU A 244 -72.59 146.61 -11.14
C LEU A 244 -72.47 147.71 -12.20
N SER A 245 -72.18 147.36 -13.46
CA SER A 245 -72.12 148.34 -14.55
C SER A 245 -73.46 149.03 -14.82
N ALA A 246 -74.58 148.33 -14.69
CA ALA A 246 -75.92 148.90 -14.83
C ALA A 246 -76.26 149.88 -13.69
N ILE A 247 -75.92 149.51 -12.44
CA ILE A 247 -76.09 150.38 -11.27
C ILE A 247 -75.27 151.68 -11.41
N GLN A 248 -74.04 151.58 -11.93
CA GLN A 248 -73.17 152.73 -12.23
C GLN A 248 -73.82 153.73 -13.21
N VAL A 249 -74.62 153.24 -14.17
CA VAL A 249 -75.37 154.07 -15.12
C VAL A 249 -76.58 154.72 -14.45
N GLN A 250 -77.36 153.97 -13.66
CA GLN A 250 -78.58 154.48 -13.01
C GLN A 250 -78.28 155.63 -12.01
N ILE A 251 -77.21 155.51 -11.21
CA ILE A 251 -76.80 156.58 -10.28
C ILE A 251 -76.43 157.88 -11.05
N ARG A 252 -75.93 157.74 -12.28
CA ARG A 252 -75.55 158.85 -13.18
C ARG A 252 -76.75 159.58 -13.81
N SER A 253 -77.93 158.97 -13.88
CA SER A 253 -79.17 159.62 -14.32
C SER A 253 -79.93 160.29 -13.18
N GLU A 254 -80.09 159.62 -12.03
CA GLU A 254 -80.85 160.18 -10.88
C GLU A 254 -80.22 161.48 -10.34
N THR A 255 -78.89 161.56 -10.32
CA THR A 255 -78.14 162.76 -9.88
C THR A 255 -78.32 163.98 -10.80
N LYS A 256 -78.78 163.79 -12.05
CA LYS A 256 -79.15 164.91 -12.95
C LYS A 256 -80.57 165.42 -12.73
N LEU A 257 -81.51 164.56 -12.34
CA LEU A 257 -82.92 164.92 -12.14
C LEU A 257 -83.12 165.78 -10.89
N LYS A 258 -82.48 165.42 -9.77
CA LYS A 258 -82.64 166.14 -8.48
C LYS A 258 -82.14 167.59 -8.48
N LYS A 259 -81.45 168.07 -9.53
CA LYS A 259 -80.96 169.45 -9.66
C LYS A 259 -81.91 170.44 -10.37
N LYS A 260 -83.08 170.02 -10.87
CA LYS A 260 -83.97 170.89 -11.69
C LYS A 260 -85.30 171.32 -11.06
N GLY A 261 -85.67 170.83 -9.86
CA GLY A 261 -87.00 171.06 -9.29
C GLY A 261 -87.18 172.27 -8.35
N ALA A 262 -86.12 173.03 -8.05
CA ALA A 262 -86.06 173.83 -6.82
C ALA A 262 -86.49 175.31 -6.90
N THR A 263 -87.09 175.78 -8.00
CA THR A 263 -87.13 177.23 -8.32
C THR A 263 -88.44 177.76 -8.96
N ARG A 264 -89.62 177.17 -8.72
CA ARG A 264 -90.85 177.61 -9.45
C ARG A 264 -92.23 177.53 -8.75
N LEU A 265 -92.34 177.71 -7.44
CA LEU A 265 -93.65 177.83 -6.73
C LEU A 265 -93.65 178.90 -5.63
N LEU A 266 -93.68 180.18 -5.99
CA LEU A 266 -93.83 181.29 -5.02
C LEU A 266 -94.28 182.64 -5.64
N PHE A 267 -95.35 182.67 -6.46
CA PHE A 267 -95.88 183.97 -6.94
C PHE A 267 -97.40 184.07 -7.19
N CYS A 268 -98.10 183.02 -7.66
CA CYS A 268 -99.50 183.15 -8.11
C CYS A 268 -100.56 183.00 -7.00
N VAL A 269 -100.50 183.90 -6.03
CA VAL A 269 -101.67 184.61 -5.48
C VAL A 269 -102.00 185.73 -6.51
N SER A 270 -103.21 186.22 -6.79
CA SER A 270 -104.45 186.41 -6.01
C SER A 270 -105.69 186.59 -6.90
N VAL A 271 -106.86 186.21 -6.36
CA VAL A 271 -108.18 186.89 -6.48
C VAL A 271 -108.72 187.25 -7.88
N TRP A 272 -109.79 186.56 -8.28
CA TRP A 272 -111.19 187.03 -8.44
C TRP A 272 -112.07 185.84 -7.99
N SER A 273 -113.21 185.92 -7.28
CA SER A 273 -114.34 186.88 -7.17
C SER A 273 -115.32 186.87 -8.34
N ASP A 274 -116.64 186.69 -8.18
CA ASP A 274 -117.42 186.25 -6.99
C ASP A 274 -118.79 185.67 -7.39
N SER A 275 -119.40 184.85 -6.52
CA SER A 275 -120.70 184.12 -6.65
C SER A 275 -120.79 182.99 -7.70
N GLY A 276 -121.20 181.74 -7.41
CA GLY A 276 -121.46 181.05 -6.13
C GLY A 276 -122.94 180.99 -5.69
N PRO A 277 -123.41 179.93 -5.00
CA PRO A 277 -122.76 178.64 -4.63
C PRO A 277 -123.18 177.50 -5.61
N GLN A 278 -123.31 176.17 -5.35
CA GLN A 278 -123.32 175.30 -4.16
C GLN A 278 -123.04 173.80 -4.57
N ASP A 279 -122.66 172.92 -3.63
CA ASP A 279 -122.80 171.45 -3.59
C ASP A 279 -122.40 170.53 -4.78
N LEU A 280 -121.09 170.27 -4.83
CA LEU A 280 -120.48 168.91 -4.74
C LEU A 280 -120.77 167.81 -5.80
N ALA A 281 -119.79 167.68 -6.70
CA ALA A 281 -119.15 166.43 -7.14
C ALA A 281 -120.03 165.33 -7.77
N SER A 282 -120.37 165.42 -9.06
CA SER A 282 -119.50 165.09 -10.23
C SER A 282 -119.36 163.58 -10.52
N ASP A 283 -120.35 163.06 -11.24
CA ASP A 283 -120.26 161.93 -12.18
C ASP A 283 -120.53 162.49 -13.60
N THR A 284 -120.38 161.68 -14.66
CA THR A 284 -120.84 161.94 -16.05
C THR A 284 -120.21 163.17 -16.76
N ASP A 285 -120.15 163.29 -18.09
CA ASP A 285 -120.85 162.64 -19.23
C ASP A 285 -119.82 162.28 -20.34
N VAL A 286 -119.85 161.10 -21.00
CA VAL A 286 -120.73 160.60 -22.09
C VAL A 286 -120.21 160.88 -23.52
N THR A 287 -120.41 159.86 -24.35
CA THR A 287 -119.91 159.65 -25.72
C THR A 287 -120.64 160.45 -26.81
N LEU A 288 -119.91 160.90 -27.84
CA LEU A 288 -120.42 160.94 -29.21
C LEU A 288 -119.28 161.05 -30.25
N LEU A 289 -119.40 160.34 -31.40
CA LEU A 289 -118.74 160.64 -32.70
C LEU A 289 -117.17 160.63 -32.71
N GLU A 290 -116.42 160.63 -33.83
CA GLU A 290 -116.71 160.29 -35.24
C GLU A 290 -115.44 159.70 -35.94
N HIS A 291 -115.54 159.58 -37.25
CA HIS A 291 -114.62 159.08 -38.27
C HIS A 291 -113.49 160.08 -38.65
N ILE A 292 -112.35 159.58 -39.14
CA ILE A 292 -111.27 160.28 -39.92
C ILE A 292 -110.21 161.16 -39.16
N LEU A 293 -109.00 161.17 -39.77
CA LEU A 293 -107.82 162.06 -39.65
C LEU A 293 -106.94 162.04 -38.38
N GLU A 294 -105.63 161.82 -38.64
CA GLU A 294 -104.44 162.30 -37.88
C GLU A 294 -104.50 162.25 -36.34
N VAL A 295 -105.21 161.25 -35.81
CA VAL A 295 -105.40 161.00 -34.37
C VAL A 295 -104.06 160.69 -33.68
N ALA A 296 -103.73 161.47 -32.65
CA ALA A 296 -102.51 161.34 -31.87
C ALA A 296 -102.69 160.49 -30.60
N MET A 297 -101.62 159.78 -30.23
CA MET A 297 -101.23 159.35 -28.88
C MET A 297 -102.30 158.84 -27.88
N GLN A 298 -102.17 157.58 -27.47
CA GLN A 298 -101.77 157.27 -26.08
C GLN A 298 -100.87 156.02 -26.02
N PRO A 299 -99.82 156.01 -25.18
CA PRO A 299 -99.09 154.81 -24.76
C PRO A 299 -99.51 154.37 -23.33
N ASP A 300 -98.67 153.54 -22.71
CA ASP A 300 -98.72 153.10 -21.30
C ASP A 300 -99.87 152.13 -20.92
N SER A 301 -99.71 151.22 -19.94
CA SER A 301 -98.54 150.99 -19.06
C SER A 301 -98.21 149.51 -18.80
N THR A 302 -96.91 149.32 -18.60
CA THR A 302 -96.26 148.43 -17.61
C THR A 302 -97.09 148.09 -16.35
N SER A 303 -96.85 146.98 -15.64
CA SER A 303 -95.97 145.82 -15.89
C SER A 303 -96.34 144.68 -14.92
N VAL A 304 -95.48 143.66 -14.83
CA VAL A 304 -95.15 142.85 -13.65
C VAL A 304 -96.13 142.91 -12.47
N ILE A 305 -96.74 141.75 -12.22
CA ILE A 305 -96.47 141.08 -10.95
C ILE A 305 -97.43 141.44 -9.81
N LYS A 306 -98.69 141.82 -10.06
CA LYS A 306 -99.82 140.88 -10.13
C LYS A 306 -99.78 139.76 -9.07
N HIS A 307 -99.27 140.05 -7.86
CA HIS A 307 -99.10 139.05 -6.79
C HIS A 307 -99.72 139.46 -5.45
N PHE A 308 -99.40 140.66 -4.95
CA PHE A 308 -99.73 141.02 -3.56
C PHE A 308 -100.32 142.43 -3.35
N GLN A 309 -100.75 143.11 -4.42
CA GLN A 309 -101.66 144.25 -4.29
C GLN A 309 -103.10 143.84 -4.67
N PHE A 310 -104.02 143.65 -3.72
CA PHE A 310 -103.84 143.49 -2.28
C PHE A 310 -105.00 142.63 -1.76
N LEU A 311 -104.68 141.53 -1.06
CA LEU A 311 -105.58 140.43 -0.65
C LEU A 311 -106.68 140.82 0.38
N LEU A 312 -106.97 142.12 0.51
CA LEU A 312 -107.60 142.78 1.66
C LEU A 312 -108.43 144.03 1.27
N LYS A 313 -108.83 144.19 -0.02
CA LYS A 313 -109.56 145.40 -0.49
C LYS A 313 -110.87 145.17 -1.27
N ILE A 314 -111.35 143.93 -1.36
CA ILE A 314 -112.78 143.58 -1.54
C ILE A 314 -113.07 142.29 -0.73
N LEU A 315 -112.56 142.13 0.49
CA LEU A 315 -113.14 142.75 1.70
C LEU A 315 -113.87 144.07 1.47
N GLN A 316 -115.18 144.08 1.71
CA GLN A 316 -116.03 145.28 1.83
C GLN A 316 -116.07 146.12 0.52
N ILE A 317 -117.09 146.06 -0.34
CA ILE A 317 -118.51 145.75 -0.11
C ILE A 317 -119.08 144.92 -1.29
N LEU A 318 -118.91 143.60 -1.22
CA LEU A 318 -120.04 142.66 -1.40
C LEU A 318 -120.61 142.37 0.00
N ARG A 319 -121.06 143.44 0.66
CA ARG A 319 -121.55 143.48 2.04
C ARG A 319 -122.64 144.56 2.15
N ASN A 320 -123.73 144.34 1.40
CA ASN A 320 -124.95 145.15 1.32
C ASN A 320 -124.75 146.54 0.66
N SER A 321 -125.66 147.05 -0.17
CA SER A 321 -126.88 146.45 -0.76
C SER A 321 -127.47 147.38 -1.81
N CYS A 322 -127.83 146.87 -2.99
CA CYS A 322 -129.01 147.38 -3.68
C CYS A 322 -130.24 146.89 -2.89
N VAL A 323 -131.22 147.71 -2.50
CA VAL A 323 -132.02 148.63 -3.32
C VAL A 323 -132.73 147.83 -4.42
N PHE A 324 -133.71 146.97 -4.12
CA PHE A 324 -135.00 147.18 -3.42
C PHE A 324 -136.06 147.85 -4.30
N LEU A 325 -136.99 147.03 -4.78
CA LEU A 325 -138.43 147.28 -4.84
C LEU A 325 -139.11 145.90 -4.92
N GLY A 326 -140.08 145.60 -4.05
CA GLY A 326 -140.77 144.30 -4.00
C GLY A 326 -140.42 143.41 -2.79
N ALA A 327 -140.97 143.80 -1.64
CA ALA A 327 -141.27 143.00 -0.44
C ALA A 327 -141.31 141.45 -0.57
N THR A 328 -140.90 140.63 0.42
CA THR A 328 -140.36 140.87 1.78
C THR A 328 -139.78 139.56 2.33
N GLN A 329 -138.53 139.61 2.85
CA GLN A 329 -137.89 138.77 3.92
C GLN A 329 -138.09 137.21 3.91
N VAL A 330 -137.13 136.36 4.28
CA VAL A 330 -135.91 136.52 5.09
C VAL A 330 -134.67 135.97 4.34
N THR A 331 -133.49 136.48 4.73
CA THR A 331 -132.16 136.24 4.17
C THR A 331 -131.60 134.80 4.34
N PRO A 332 -130.53 134.43 3.58
CA PRO A 332 -130.13 133.04 3.34
C PRO A 332 -128.86 132.65 4.13
N LEU A 333 -128.18 131.51 3.85
CA LEU A 333 -127.28 131.39 2.71
C LEU A 333 -127.25 129.95 2.16
N SER A 334 -127.76 129.76 0.93
CA SER A 334 -127.62 128.49 0.21
C SER A 334 -127.32 128.73 -1.28
N LYS A 335 -126.70 127.73 -1.90
CA LYS A 335 -126.59 127.53 -3.37
C LYS A 335 -125.62 128.47 -4.10
N CYS A 336 -124.34 128.23 -3.83
CA CYS A 336 -123.46 127.57 -4.81
C CYS A 336 -122.64 126.45 -4.11
N ARG A 337 -122.43 125.19 -4.57
CA ARG A 337 -123.07 124.34 -5.62
C ARG A 337 -123.05 124.89 -7.06
N ILE A 338 -123.19 124.17 -8.17
CA ILE A 338 -123.21 122.73 -8.54
C ILE A 338 -122.15 122.59 -9.67
N VAL A 339 -121.28 121.58 -9.81
CA VAL A 339 -121.03 120.28 -9.14
C VAL A 339 -119.55 120.23 -8.68
N PHE A 340 -119.22 119.48 -7.62
CA PHE A 340 -118.03 118.57 -7.53
C PHE A 340 -117.87 117.94 -6.14
N VAL A 341 -118.28 118.64 -5.08
CA VAL A 341 -118.15 118.19 -3.66
C VAL A 341 -119.41 117.45 -3.17
N ASP A 342 -120.43 117.35 -4.01
CA ASP A 342 -121.76 116.80 -3.67
C ASP A 342 -122.23 115.79 -4.73
N MET A 343 -121.27 115.18 -5.43
CA MET A 343 -121.46 113.96 -6.22
C MET A 343 -120.73 112.79 -5.56
N LYS A 344 -121.14 112.54 -4.31
CA LYS A 344 -121.61 111.19 -3.99
C LYS A 344 -122.77 110.84 -4.93
N TYR A 345 -122.44 110.51 -6.17
CA TYR A 345 -123.18 109.45 -6.83
C TYR A 345 -123.00 108.25 -5.91
N PRO A 346 -124.07 107.69 -5.29
CA PRO A 346 -123.92 106.40 -4.64
C PRO A 346 -123.32 105.41 -5.64
N SER A 347 -123.69 105.48 -6.92
CA SER A 347 -123.08 104.69 -7.99
C SER A 347 -121.55 104.80 -8.14
N CYS A 348 -120.90 105.93 -7.81
CA CYS A 348 -119.45 106.09 -7.97
C CYS A 348 -118.70 105.75 -6.68
N ASP A 349 -119.17 106.20 -5.51
CA ASP A 349 -118.58 105.77 -4.24
C ASP A 349 -118.77 104.26 -4.03
N ILE A 350 -119.93 103.70 -4.39
CA ILE A 350 -120.16 102.24 -4.37
C ILE A 350 -119.26 101.56 -5.40
N MET A 351 -119.05 102.11 -6.60
CA MET A 351 -118.13 101.50 -7.59
C MET A 351 -116.67 101.54 -7.12
N VAL A 352 -116.22 102.64 -6.51
CA VAL A 352 -114.88 102.74 -5.93
C VAL A 352 -114.76 101.76 -4.76
N SER A 353 -115.67 101.75 -3.79
CA SER A 353 -115.64 100.78 -2.69
C SER A 353 -115.85 99.33 -3.12
N GLN A 354 -116.55 99.07 -4.23
CA GLN A 354 -116.60 97.73 -4.86
C GLN A 354 -115.25 97.35 -5.47
N LEU A 355 -114.56 98.27 -6.13
CA LEU A 355 -113.22 98.03 -6.68
C LEU A 355 -112.17 97.91 -5.56
N GLU A 356 -112.25 98.70 -4.50
CA GLU A 356 -111.40 98.61 -3.31
C GLU A 356 -111.65 97.30 -2.53
N ALA A 357 -112.90 96.89 -2.36
CA ALA A 357 -113.24 95.59 -1.82
C ALA A 357 -112.73 94.45 -2.73
N ARG A 358 -112.85 94.58 -4.05
CA ARG A 358 -112.36 93.57 -5.01
C ARG A 358 -110.84 93.51 -5.07
N ILE A 359 -110.15 94.63 -4.91
CA ILE A 359 -108.69 94.71 -4.77
C ILE A 359 -108.28 94.08 -3.43
N SER A 360 -109.01 94.35 -2.34
CA SER A 360 -108.75 93.73 -1.03
C SER A 360 -108.94 92.21 -1.07
N GLU A 361 -110.03 91.74 -1.68
CA GLU A 361 -110.31 90.32 -1.93
C GLU A 361 -109.21 89.66 -2.78
N LEU A 362 -108.74 90.32 -3.85
CA LEU A 362 -107.65 89.82 -4.69
C LEU A 362 -106.28 89.86 -3.99
N VAL A 363 -106.03 90.83 -3.12
CA VAL A 363 -104.79 90.91 -2.31
C VAL A 363 -104.81 89.87 -1.20
N GLU A 364 -105.95 89.60 -0.57
CA GLU A 364 -106.13 88.51 0.39
C GLU A 364 -105.95 87.15 -0.29
N GLN A 365 -106.57 86.94 -1.46
CA GLN A 365 -106.38 85.73 -2.28
C GLN A 365 -104.90 85.56 -2.68
N LEU A 366 -104.22 86.60 -3.16
CA LEU A 366 -102.80 86.54 -3.51
C LEU A 366 -101.90 86.29 -2.28
N GLY A 367 -102.25 86.84 -1.12
CA GLY A 367 -101.57 86.59 0.15
C GLY A 367 -101.71 85.12 0.59
N ASN A 368 -102.93 84.57 0.51
CA ASN A 368 -103.23 83.18 0.82
C ASN A 368 -102.51 82.22 -0.15
N GLU A 369 -102.56 82.47 -1.46
CA GLU A 369 -101.83 81.69 -2.48
C GLU A 369 -100.31 81.76 -2.29
N SER A 370 -99.76 82.92 -1.93
CA SER A 370 -98.34 83.07 -1.60
C SER A 370 -97.96 82.26 -0.35
N GLU A 371 -98.80 82.26 0.69
CA GLU A 371 -98.57 81.45 1.89
C GLU A 371 -98.71 79.95 1.60
N PHE A 372 -99.67 79.54 0.76
CA PHE A 372 -99.78 78.15 0.28
C PHE A 372 -98.56 77.73 -0.55
N HIS A 373 -98.05 78.59 -1.42
CA HIS A 373 -96.84 78.34 -2.21
C HIS A 373 -95.61 78.21 -1.31
N GLN A 374 -95.43 79.09 -0.33
CA GLN A 374 -94.34 79.00 0.65
C GLN A 374 -94.43 77.72 1.49
N LYS A 375 -95.65 77.33 1.92
CA LYS A 375 -95.90 76.05 2.62
C LYS A 375 -95.66 74.84 1.71
N ALA A 376 -95.87 74.95 0.40
CA ALA A 376 -95.56 73.90 -0.57
C ALA A 376 -94.05 73.77 -0.81
N LEU A 377 -93.35 74.90 -0.99
CA LEU A 377 -91.89 74.95 -1.16
C LEU A 377 -91.16 74.40 0.08
N GLN A 378 -91.59 74.79 1.28
CA GLN A 378 -91.06 74.22 2.53
C GLN A 378 -91.31 72.71 2.64
N ARG A 379 -92.43 72.18 2.14
CA ARG A 379 -92.68 70.72 2.09
C ARG A 379 -91.79 70.03 1.07
N ALA A 380 -91.53 70.64 -0.08
CA ALA A 380 -90.61 70.14 -1.09
C ALA A 380 -89.18 70.05 -0.54
N GLN A 381 -88.64 71.14 0.03
CA GLN A 381 -87.33 71.18 0.67
C GLN A 381 -87.20 70.15 1.81
N ASN A 382 -88.24 70.00 2.64
CA ASN A 382 -88.27 68.97 3.68
C ASN A 382 -88.42 67.53 3.15
N ALA A 383 -88.79 67.34 1.88
CA ALA A 383 -88.78 66.04 1.21
C ALA A 383 -87.43 65.79 0.49
N GLU A 384 -86.82 66.82 -0.10
CA GLU A 384 -85.48 66.80 -0.70
C GLU A 384 -84.41 66.45 0.36
N ASN A 385 -84.40 67.13 1.50
CA ASN A 385 -83.47 66.82 2.62
C ASN A 385 -83.66 65.39 3.16
N LYS A 386 -84.89 64.85 3.09
CA LYS A 386 -85.17 63.45 3.48
C LYS A 386 -84.71 62.46 2.41
N LEU A 387 -84.85 62.82 1.14
CA LEU A 387 -84.36 62.03 0.01
C LEU A 387 -82.82 61.94 0.04
N GLU A 388 -82.13 63.06 0.28
CA GLU A 388 -80.67 63.12 0.43
C GLU A 388 -80.18 62.26 1.62
N THR A 389 -80.81 62.39 2.79
CA THR A 389 -80.43 61.57 3.96
C THR A 389 -80.72 60.07 3.76
N LEU A 390 -81.80 59.71 3.07
CA LEU A 390 -82.08 58.32 2.68
C LEU A 390 -81.11 57.80 1.60
N GLN A 391 -80.67 58.64 0.66
CA GLN A 391 -79.64 58.28 -0.33
C GLN A 391 -78.27 58.08 0.32
N GLY A 392 -77.90 58.92 1.31
CA GLY A 392 -76.69 58.72 2.12
C GLY A 392 -76.72 57.41 2.92
N GLN A 393 -77.88 57.06 3.49
CA GLN A 393 -78.06 55.76 4.16
C GLN A 393 -78.02 54.58 3.19
N LEU A 394 -78.66 54.69 2.02
CA LEU A 394 -78.65 53.63 1.00
C LEU A 394 -77.23 53.35 0.50
N THR A 395 -76.50 54.40 0.10
CA THR A 395 -75.11 54.27 -0.38
C THR A 395 -74.13 53.74 0.68
N HIS A 396 -74.36 54.04 1.97
CA HIS A 396 -73.63 53.41 3.08
C HIS A 396 -73.89 51.90 3.14
N LEU A 397 -75.18 51.49 3.14
CA LEU A 397 -75.59 50.09 3.20
C LEU A 397 -75.15 49.28 1.97
N GLU A 398 -75.14 49.90 0.79
CA GLU A 398 -74.59 49.33 -0.45
C GLU A 398 -73.07 49.12 -0.32
N GLY A 399 -72.34 50.08 0.24
CA GLY A 399 -70.91 49.97 0.55
C GLY A 399 -70.59 48.87 1.56
N GLU A 400 -71.36 48.78 2.65
CA GLU A 400 -71.25 47.70 3.64
C GLU A 400 -71.51 46.33 3.01
N LEU A 401 -72.57 46.19 2.20
CA LEU A 401 -72.92 44.95 1.50
C LEU A 401 -71.77 44.49 0.59
N VAL A 402 -71.25 45.38 -0.25
CA VAL A 402 -70.12 45.11 -1.16
C VAL A 402 -68.86 44.73 -0.38
N SER A 403 -68.55 45.42 0.73
CA SER A 403 -67.42 45.04 1.58
C SER A 403 -67.60 43.64 2.19
N GLY A 404 -68.84 43.30 2.56
CA GLY A 404 -69.21 41.96 3.04
C GLY A 404 -69.06 40.87 1.98
N ASP A 405 -69.38 41.15 0.71
CA ASP A 405 -69.16 40.20 -0.38
C ASP A 405 -67.67 39.98 -0.66
N VAL A 406 -66.85 41.04 -0.70
CA VAL A 406 -65.39 40.92 -0.85
C VAL A 406 -64.77 40.09 0.29
N LEU A 407 -65.24 40.26 1.53
CA LEU A 407 -64.80 39.44 2.66
C LEU A 407 -65.27 37.98 2.57
N ARG A 408 -66.50 37.73 2.10
CA ARG A 408 -67.02 36.37 1.82
C ARG A 408 -66.18 35.68 0.75
N ASP A 409 -65.87 36.36 -0.35
CA ASP A 409 -65.08 35.80 -1.45
C ASP A 409 -63.62 35.53 -1.06
N HIS A 410 -63.00 36.42 -0.26
CA HIS A 410 -61.68 36.16 0.30
C HIS A 410 -61.67 34.92 1.21
N LEU A 411 -62.65 34.78 2.11
CA LEU A 411 -62.78 33.62 2.98
C LEU A 411 -63.06 32.33 2.18
N ASN A 412 -63.88 32.40 1.12
CA ASN A 412 -64.12 31.29 0.21
C ASN A 412 -62.85 30.89 -0.56
N PHE A 413 -62.04 31.84 -1.02
CA PHE A 413 -60.77 31.59 -1.70
C PHE A 413 -59.77 30.88 -0.78
N GLU A 414 -59.58 31.38 0.45
CA GLU A 414 -58.70 30.72 1.41
C GLU A 414 -59.24 29.34 1.82
N LYS A 415 -60.55 29.17 2.01
CA LYS A 415 -61.17 27.86 2.22
C LYS A 415 -60.89 26.87 1.08
N GLN A 416 -60.96 27.30 -0.19
CA GLN A 416 -60.60 26.47 -1.34
C GLN A 416 -59.11 26.10 -1.36
N LYS A 417 -58.23 27.01 -0.92
CA LYS A 417 -56.78 26.79 -0.81
C LYS A 417 -56.44 25.79 0.30
N TYR A 418 -57.09 25.89 1.47
CA TYR A 418 -56.98 24.88 2.54
C TYR A 418 -57.55 23.52 2.13
N LEU A 419 -58.68 23.47 1.42
CA LEU A 419 -59.24 22.22 0.87
C LEU A 419 -58.23 21.54 -0.06
N LYS A 420 -57.69 22.26 -1.06
CA LYS A 420 -56.68 21.74 -1.99
C LYS A 420 -55.42 21.22 -1.27
N PHE A 421 -55.01 21.86 -0.18
CA PHE A 421 -53.91 21.38 0.65
C PHE A 421 -54.26 20.09 1.38
N LEU A 422 -55.46 19.97 1.97
CA LEU A 422 -55.91 18.74 2.62
C LEU A 422 -56.12 17.59 1.63
N ASP A 423 -56.58 17.87 0.40
CA ASP A 423 -56.68 16.86 -0.67
C ASP A 423 -55.28 16.32 -1.03
N GLN A 424 -54.31 17.21 -1.26
CA GLN A 424 -52.90 16.82 -1.51
C GLN A 424 -52.28 16.05 -0.34
N LEU A 425 -52.55 16.46 0.90
CA LEU A 425 -52.05 15.78 2.10
C LEU A 425 -52.68 14.38 2.25
N SER A 426 -53.98 14.26 1.94
CA SER A 426 -54.70 12.98 1.91
C SER A 426 -54.10 12.03 0.87
N GLU A 427 -53.81 12.52 -0.33
CA GLU A 427 -53.15 11.76 -1.41
C GLU A 427 -51.78 11.22 -0.95
N LYS A 428 -50.94 12.07 -0.34
CA LYS A 428 -49.61 11.62 0.13
C LYS A 428 -49.70 10.63 1.30
N MET A 429 -50.76 10.69 2.11
CA MET A 429 -51.04 9.73 3.19
C MET A 429 -51.80 8.47 2.75
N LYS A 430 -52.27 8.44 1.50
CA LYS A 430 -53.14 7.42 0.89
C LYS A 430 -54.49 7.28 1.61
N LEU A 431 -55.14 8.43 1.82
CA LEU A 431 -56.44 8.58 2.49
C LEU A 431 -57.56 8.97 1.50
N ASP A 432 -57.29 9.00 0.20
CA ASP A 432 -58.13 9.58 -0.85
C ASP A 432 -59.61 9.16 -0.79
N GLN A 433 -59.87 7.85 -0.60
CA GLN A 433 -61.23 7.31 -0.47
C GLN A 433 -61.94 7.82 0.80
N MET A 434 -61.23 7.87 1.94
CA MET A 434 -61.77 8.42 3.19
C MET A 434 -61.98 9.93 3.09
N ALA A 435 -61.08 10.65 2.42
CA ALA A 435 -61.24 12.07 2.17
C ALA A 435 -62.46 12.36 1.28
N ALA A 436 -62.70 11.57 0.24
CA ALA A 436 -63.87 11.69 -0.62
C ALA A 436 -65.20 11.50 0.13
N GLU A 437 -65.22 10.62 1.13
CA GLU A 437 -66.42 10.30 1.93
C GLU A 437 -66.61 11.21 3.16
N LEU A 438 -65.54 11.86 3.66
CA LEU A 438 -65.56 12.66 4.89
C LEU A 438 -65.64 14.17 4.63
N GLY A 439 -66.49 14.84 5.43
CA GLY A 439 -66.55 16.29 5.53
C GLY A 439 -65.26 16.90 6.08
N PHE A 440 -65.01 18.17 5.74
CA PHE A 440 -63.78 18.92 6.01
C PHE A 440 -63.21 18.71 7.42
N ASP A 441 -64.04 18.84 8.45
CA ASP A 441 -63.63 18.77 9.86
C ASP A 441 -63.04 17.40 10.22
N MET A 442 -63.67 16.32 9.76
CA MET A 442 -63.26 14.93 10.04
C MET A 442 -62.04 14.48 9.22
N ARG A 443 -61.75 15.14 8.09
CA ARG A 443 -60.54 14.85 7.30
C ARG A 443 -59.27 15.14 8.10
N LEU A 444 -59.28 16.19 8.93
CA LEU A 444 -58.14 16.57 9.76
C LEU A 444 -57.84 15.50 10.82
N ASP A 445 -58.87 14.99 11.51
CA ASP A 445 -58.73 13.93 12.51
C ASP A 445 -58.18 12.62 11.91
N VAL A 446 -58.63 12.26 10.70
CA VAL A 446 -58.12 11.06 10.00
C VAL A 446 -56.69 11.25 9.52
N VAL A 447 -56.31 12.45 9.05
CA VAL A 447 -54.92 12.82 8.74
C VAL A 447 -54.02 12.74 9.99
N LEU A 448 -54.49 13.21 11.14
CA LEU A 448 -53.75 13.13 12.41
C LEU A 448 -53.59 11.68 12.88
N ALA A 449 -54.68 10.90 12.93
CA ALA A 449 -54.64 9.49 13.31
C ALA A 449 -53.75 8.65 12.38
N ARG A 450 -53.75 8.96 11.08
CA ARG A 450 -52.85 8.35 10.09
C ARG A 450 -51.39 8.74 10.30
N THR A 451 -51.12 9.99 10.66
CA THR A 451 -49.77 10.46 11.01
C THR A 451 -49.24 9.74 12.23
N GLU A 452 -50.04 9.62 13.30
CA GLU A 452 -49.68 8.83 14.48
C GLU A 452 -49.42 7.35 14.14
N GLN A 453 -50.25 6.75 13.29
CA GLN A 453 -50.06 5.37 12.85
C GLN A 453 -48.69 5.19 12.14
N LEU A 454 -48.33 6.11 11.24
CA LEU A 454 -47.06 6.07 10.52
C LEU A 454 -45.85 6.23 11.47
N VAL A 455 -45.91 7.17 12.42
CA VAL A 455 -44.87 7.36 13.46
C VAL A 455 -44.71 6.10 14.33
N ARG A 456 -45.81 5.44 14.71
CA ARG A 456 -45.76 4.18 15.49
C ARG A 456 -45.14 3.03 14.67
N LEU A 457 -45.46 2.93 13.37
CA LEU A 457 -44.87 1.93 12.47
C LEU A 457 -43.37 2.15 12.25
N GLU A 458 -42.94 3.39 12.05
CA GLU A 458 -41.52 3.76 11.91
C GLU A 458 -40.74 3.47 13.19
N SER A 459 -41.28 3.85 14.35
CA SER A 459 -40.69 3.56 15.66
C SER A 459 -40.49 2.05 15.89
N ASN A 460 -41.50 1.24 15.57
CA ASN A 460 -41.40 -0.22 15.64
C ASN A 460 -40.31 -0.76 14.69
N ALA A 461 -40.27 -0.30 13.43
CA ALA A 461 -39.25 -0.71 12.47
C ALA A 461 -37.82 -0.30 12.90
N VAL A 462 -37.65 0.86 13.55
CA VAL A 462 -36.37 1.28 14.14
C VAL A 462 -35.97 0.38 15.32
N ILE A 463 -36.93 -0.02 16.17
CA ILE A 463 -36.69 -0.96 17.28
C ILE A 463 -36.30 -2.34 16.74
N GLU A 464 -37.02 -2.87 15.76
CA GLU A 464 -36.72 -4.16 15.12
C GLU A 464 -35.31 -4.13 14.49
N ASN A 465 -35.00 -3.14 13.66
CA ASN A 465 -33.68 -2.94 13.07
C ASN A 465 -32.58 -2.84 14.14
N LYS A 466 -32.82 -2.15 15.26
CA LYS A 466 -31.88 -2.06 16.39
C LYS A 466 -31.64 -3.43 17.05
N THR A 467 -32.68 -4.27 17.20
CA THR A 467 -32.50 -5.64 17.71
C THR A 467 -31.76 -6.55 16.71
N ILE A 468 -32.05 -6.43 15.42
CA ILE A 468 -31.37 -7.19 14.35
C ILE A 468 -29.89 -6.80 14.31
N ALA A 469 -29.58 -5.50 14.28
CA ALA A 469 -28.20 -4.99 14.29
C ALA A 469 -27.42 -5.48 15.53
N HIS A 470 -28.02 -5.43 16.72
CA HIS A 470 -27.39 -5.93 17.94
C HIS A 470 -27.20 -7.47 17.93
N ASN A 471 -28.17 -8.23 17.39
CA ASN A 471 -28.03 -9.68 17.22
C ASN A 471 -26.94 -10.04 16.19
N LEU A 472 -26.79 -9.27 15.11
CA LEU A 472 -25.69 -9.39 14.15
C LEU A 472 -24.35 -9.03 14.80
N GLN A 473 -24.29 -7.99 15.64
CA GLN A 473 -23.10 -7.61 16.40
C GLN A 473 -22.64 -8.73 17.34
N ARG A 474 -23.56 -9.41 18.05
CA ARG A 474 -23.25 -10.61 18.86
C ARG A 474 -22.73 -11.77 18.01
N LYS A 475 -23.36 -12.04 16.85
CA LYS A 475 -22.91 -13.07 15.90
C LYS A 475 -21.50 -12.77 15.36
N LEU A 476 -21.22 -11.52 14.99
CA LEU A 476 -19.90 -11.07 14.53
C LEU A 476 -18.85 -11.25 15.64
N ARG A 477 -19.15 -10.82 16.87
CA ARG A 477 -18.25 -10.98 18.02
C ARG A 477 -17.91 -12.45 18.29
N THR A 478 -18.91 -13.32 18.38
CA THR A 478 -18.70 -14.76 18.63
C THR A 478 -17.98 -15.48 17.49
N GLN A 479 -18.13 -15.03 16.23
CA GLN A 479 -17.34 -15.56 15.11
C GLN A 479 -15.90 -15.03 15.10
N ARG A 480 -15.65 -13.79 15.56
CA ARG A 480 -14.30 -13.26 15.78
C ARG A 480 -13.57 -14.03 16.88
N GLU A 481 -14.20 -14.22 18.05
CA GLU A 481 -13.63 -14.99 19.17
C GLU A 481 -13.30 -16.45 18.76
N ARG A 482 -14.10 -17.05 17.87
CA ARG A 482 -13.82 -18.35 17.25
C ARG A 482 -12.69 -18.33 16.22
N LEU A 483 -12.50 -17.24 15.50
CA LEU A 483 -11.40 -17.08 14.54
C LEU A 483 -10.07 -16.93 15.29
N GLU A 484 -10.02 -16.02 16.28
CA GLU A 484 -8.86 -15.79 17.16
C GLU A 484 -8.43 -17.10 17.86
N SER A 485 -9.39 -17.90 18.35
CA SER A 485 -9.14 -19.23 18.91
C SER A 485 -8.53 -20.22 17.90
N LYS A 486 -8.97 -20.20 16.64
CA LYS A 486 -8.39 -21.03 15.57
C LYS A 486 -7.01 -20.54 15.13
N GLU A 487 -6.79 -19.24 15.09
CA GLU A 487 -5.48 -18.64 14.76
C GLU A 487 -4.43 -18.99 15.82
N LEU A 488 -4.81 -18.98 17.11
CA LEU A 488 -3.98 -19.47 18.20
C LEU A 488 -3.68 -20.98 18.08
N HIS A 489 -4.67 -21.79 17.69
CA HIS A 489 -4.43 -23.22 17.45
C HIS A 489 -3.48 -23.45 16.25
N LEU A 490 -3.62 -22.68 15.17
CA LEU A 490 -2.74 -22.74 14.01
C LEU A 490 -1.31 -22.26 14.30
N SER A 491 -1.12 -21.25 15.16
CA SER A 491 0.22 -20.81 15.57
C SER A 491 0.91 -21.86 16.44
N LEU A 492 0.20 -22.48 17.39
CA LEU A 492 0.70 -23.60 18.19
C LEU A 492 1.06 -24.83 17.33
N LEU A 493 0.23 -25.17 16.34
CA LEU A 493 0.54 -26.26 15.40
C LEU A 493 1.78 -25.95 14.55
N ARG A 494 1.91 -24.72 14.02
CA ARG A 494 3.11 -24.29 13.28
C ARG A 494 4.37 -24.36 14.16
N GLN A 495 4.28 -23.93 15.41
CA GLN A 495 5.38 -24.04 16.38
C GLN A 495 5.77 -25.50 16.63
N LYS A 496 4.80 -26.42 16.78
CA LYS A 496 5.13 -27.84 16.99
C LYS A 496 5.67 -28.52 15.73
N VAL A 497 5.25 -28.11 14.53
CA VAL A 497 5.86 -28.58 13.27
C VAL A 497 7.34 -28.15 13.21
N ALA A 498 7.65 -26.87 13.45
CA ALA A 498 9.03 -26.39 13.46
C ALA A 498 9.91 -27.16 14.47
N GLN A 499 9.44 -27.38 15.69
CA GLN A 499 10.13 -28.21 16.69
C GLN A 499 10.39 -29.65 16.20
N LEU A 500 9.41 -30.27 15.51
CA LEU A 500 9.58 -31.62 14.97
C LEU A 500 10.54 -31.67 13.78
N GLU A 501 10.64 -30.59 13.01
CA GLU A 501 11.62 -30.42 11.94
C GLU A 501 13.04 -30.22 12.50
N GLU A 502 13.21 -29.41 13.54
CA GLU A 502 14.46 -29.28 14.30
C GLU A 502 14.88 -30.63 14.94
N GLU A 503 13.97 -31.31 15.65
CA GLU A 503 14.19 -32.65 16.20
C GLU A 503 14.65 -33.65 15.11
N LYS A 504 14.05 -33.59 13.91
CA LYS A 504 14.39 -34.42 12.75
C LYS A 504 15.77 -34.09 12.19
N GLN A 505 16.12 -32.81 12.06
CA GLN A 505 17.44 -32.38 11.60
C GLN A 505 18.54 -32.86 12.56
N VAL A 506 18.36 -32.67 13.87
CA VAL A 506 19.30 -33.15 14.91
C VAL A 506 19.42 -34.67 14.88
N ARG A 507 18.31 -35.42 14.79
CA ARG A 507 18.34 -36.89 14.65
C ARG A 507 19.08 -37.35 13.38
N SER A 508 18.99 -36.59 12.28
CA SER A 508 19.69 -36.86 11.03
C SER A 508 21.19 -36.59 11.14
N ALA A 509 21.60 -35.48 11.74
CA ALA A 509 23.01 -35.18 11.99
C ALA A 509 23.68 -36.26 12.87
N LEU A 510 23.04 -36.62 13.98
CA LEU A 510 23.49 -37.70 14.87
C LEU A 510 23.53 -39.08 14.19
N ALA A 511 22.80 -39.29 13.10
CA ALA A 511 22.90 -40.52 12.29
C ALA A 511 24.16 -40.51 11.41
N VAL A 512 24.45 -39.39 10.73
CA VAL A 512 25.68 -39.20 9.93
C VAL A 512 26.92 -39.34 10.81
N GLU A 513 26.97 -38.68 11.97
CA GLU A 513 28.08 -38.81 12.93
C GLU A 513 28.29 -40.26 13.38
N ARG A 514 27.21 -41.02 13.61
CA ARG A 514 27.28 -42.44 13.95
C ARG A 514 27.83 -43.29 12.80
N ASP A 515 27.46 -42.99 11.56
CA ASP A 515 27.98 -43.72 10.40
C ASP A 515 29.44 -43.37 10.07
N GLU A 516 29.88 -42.14 10.31
CA GLU A 516 31.29 -41.76 10.27
C GLU A 516 32.12 -42.43 11.39
N ALA A 517 31.58 -42.50 12.61
CA ALA A 517 32.17 -43.26 13.71
C ALA A 517 32.26 -44.77 13.37
N ASN A 518 31.21 -45.35 12.79
CA ASN A 518 31.24 -46.74 12.30
C ASN A 518 32.26 -46.94 11.17
N LEU A 519 32.42 -45.98 10.26
CA LEU A 519 33.41 -46.02 9.18
C LEU A 519 34.85 -45.96 9.72
N THR A 520 35.12 -45.08 10.70
CA THR A 520 36.45 -44.97 11.33
C THR A 520 36.77 -46.21 12.18
N LEU A 521 35.81 -46.76 12.92
CA LEU A 521 35.96 -48.03 13.63
C LEU A 521 36.31 -49.17 12.66
N ARG A 522 35.59 -49.32 11.54
CA ARG A 522 35.89 -50.31 10.49
C ARG A 522 37.29 -50.11 9.87
N LYS A 523 37.75 -48.87 9.70
CA LYS A 523 39.12 -48.56 9.23
C LYS A 523 40.18 -48.96 10.26
N LEU A 524 39.95 -48.68 11.54
CA LEU A 524 40.84 -49.05 12.64
C LEU A 524 40.89 -50.57 12.84
N GLN A 525 39.76 -51.26 12.80
CA GLN A 525 39.69 -52.72 12.88
C GLN A 525 40.52 -53.38 11.76
N LYS A 526 40.38 -52.93 10.51
CA LYS A 526 41.21 -53.40 9.38
C LYS A 526 42.71 -53.09 9.55
N LYS A 527 43.09 -52.08 10.34
CA LYS A 527 44.49 -51.81 10.70
C LYS A 527 44.97 -52.77 11.80
N VAL A 528 44.14 -53.05 12.80
CA VAL A 528 44.42 -54.05 13.86
C VAL A 528 44.58 -55.45 13.25
N GLU A 529 43.70 -55.87 12.33
CA GLU A 529 43.78 -57.16 11.63
C GLU A 529 45.09 -57.32 10.82
N ARG A 530 45.62 -56.24 10.24
CA ARG A 530 46.93 -56.25 9.55
C ARG A 530 48.08 -56.39 10.54
N LEU A 531 48.10 -55.53 11.58
CA LEU A 531 49.12 -55.56 12.63
C LEU A 531 49.14 -56.91 13.38
N GLN A 532 47.99 -57.58 13.53
CA GLN A 532 47.90 -58.92 14.10
C GLN A 532 48.53 -60.00 13.21
N LYS A 533 48.40 -59.90 11.88
CA LYS A 533 49.04 -60.80 10.90
C LYS A 533 50.54 -60.54 10.80
N GLU A 534 50.95 -59.28 10.77
CA GLU A 534 52.36 -58.88 10.84
C GLU A 534 53.00 -59.40 12.15
N LEU A 535 52.28 -59.32 13.28
CA LEU A 535 52.71 -59.87 14.56
C LEU A 535 52.74 -61.41 14.59
N SER A 536 51.85 -62.12 13.88
CA SER A 536 51.91 -63.59 13.81
C SER A 536 53.13 -64.03 13.00
N VAL A 537 53.35 -63.48 11.80
CA VAL A 537 54.54 -63.75 10.97
C VAL A 537 55.83 -63.42 11.73
N CYS A 538 55.89 -62.30 12.44
CA CYS A 538 57.04 -61.97 13.30
C CYS A 538 57.23 -62.94 14.48
N ARG A 539 56.16 -63.54 15.01
CA ARG A 539 56.25 -64.60 16.05
C ARG A 539 56.73 -65.92 15.45
N GLU A 540 56.19 -66.31 14.31
CA GLU A 540 56.57 -67.50 13.54
C GLU A 540 58.06 -67.47 13.19
N ALA A 541 58.54 -66.36 12.63
CA ALA A 541 59.97 -66.12 12.37
C ALA A 541 60.83 -66.13 13.64
N ASN A 542 60.33 -65.60 14.77
CA ASN A 542 61.03 -65.70 16.06
C ASN A 542 61.10 -67.14 16.58
N THR A 543 60.06 -67.97 16.38
CA THR A 543 60.12 -69.40 16.73
C THR A 543 61.06 -70.18 15.82
N GLU A 544 61.10 -69.86 14.53
CA GLU A 544 62.04 -70.46 13.56
C GLU A 544 63.50 -70.09 13.90
N LEU A 545 63.78 -68.82 14.22
CA LEU A 545 65.10 -68.38 14.67
C LEU A 545 65.52 -69.02 16.01
N ARG A 546 64.58 -69.27 16.93
CA ARG A 546 64.84 -70.01 18.17
C ARG A 546 65.15 -71.49 17.91
N ALA A 547 64.46 -72.13 16.97
CA ALA A 547 64.77 -73.49 16.54
C ALA A 547 66.18 -73.55 15.93
N LYS A 548 66.47 -72.69 14.95
CA LYS A 548 67.81 -72.56 14.33
C LYS A 548 68.92 -72.27 15.35
N LEU A 549 68.64 -71.50 16.40
CA LEU A 549 69.58 -71.25 17.49
C LEU A 549 69.77 -72.48 18.40
N ALA A 550 68.72 -73.27 18.62
CA ALA A 550 68.83 -74.55 19.33
C ALA A 550 69.68 -75.54 18.51
N ASP A 551 69.39 -75.73 17.23
CA ASP A 551 70.15 -76.57 16.29
C ASP A 551 71.64 -76.16 16.27
N ALA A 552 71.91 -74.86 16.16
CA ALA A 552 73.27 -74.32 16.20
C ALA A 552 73.96 -74.54 17.56
N SER A 553 73.21 -74.56 18.67
CA SER A 553 73.77 -74.86 19.99
C SER A 553 74.05 -76.36 20.17
N GLU A 554 73.22 -77.25 19.62
CA GLU A 554 73.48 -78.70 19.58
C GLU A 554 74.69 -79.03 18.69
N LEU A 555 74.81 -78.40 17.52
CA LEU A 555 76.00 -78.50 16.66
C LEU A 555 77.26 -77.99 17.37
N LYS A 556 77.16 -76.90 18.14
CA LYS A 556 78.27 -76.39 18.95
C LYS A 556 78.65 -77.35 20.09
N ILE A 557 77.69 -78.01 20.73
CA ILE A 557 77.96 -79.05 21.75
C ILE A 557 78.70 -80.21 21.10
N LYS A 558 78.20 -80.76 19.98
CA LYS A 558 78.85 -81.84 19.23
C LYS A 558 80.26 -81.48 18.77
N ALA A 559 80.49 -80.24 18.33
CA ALA A 559 81.81 -79.75 17.97
C ALA A 559 82.78 -79.68 19.17
N LEU A 560 82.29 -79.28 20.36
CA LEU A 560 83.09 -79.28 21.59
C LEU A 560 83.38 -80.70 22.09
N GLU A 561 82.43 -81.63 21.97
CA GLU A 561 82.62 -83.05 22.27
C GLU A 561 83.66 -83.69 21.34
N GLN A 562 83.57 -83.43 20.02
CA GLN A 562 84.58 -83.84 19.05
C GLN A 562 85.96 -83.22 19.36
N THR A 563 86.02 -81.94 19.71
CA THR A 563 87.27 -81.27 20.11
C THR A 563 87.89 -81.95 21.33
N LYS A 564 87.09 -82.28 22.35
CA LYS A 564 87.55 -83.01 23.53
C LYS A 564 88.06 -84.42 23.20
N ILE A 565 87.38 -85.13 22.31
CA ILE A 565 87.84 -86.45 21.83
C ILE A 565 89.18 -86.32 21.10
N ILE A 566 89.35 -85.30 20.26
CA ILE A 566 90.62 -85.00 19.57
C ILE A 566 91.73 -84.66 20.57
N GLU A 567 91.44 -83.89 21.62
CA GLU A 567 92.40 -83.63 22.70
C GLU A 567 92.79 -84.89 23.48
N ASP A 568 91.83 -85.75 23.83
CA ASP A 568 92.12 -86.96 24.61
C ASP A 568 92.85 -88.02 23.76
N LEU A 569 92.62 -88.02 22.44
CA LEU A 569 93.43 -88.73 21.45
C LEU A 569 94.84 -88.12 21.28
N SER A 570 95.00 -86.79 21.30
CA SER A 570 96.34 -86.19 21.24
C SER A 570 97.13 -86.47 22.52
N LYS A 571 96.49 -86.39 23.69
CA LYS A 571 97.08 -86.79 24.99
C LYS A 571 97.45 -88.28 25.03
N SER A 572 96.76 -89.16 24.30
CA SER A 572 97.12 -90.59 24.22
C SER A 572 98.23 -90.85 23.19
N ARG A 573 98.22 -90.19 22.03
CA ARG A 573 99.34 -90.13 21.08
C ARG A 573 100.62 -89.66 21.76
N ASP A 574 100.59 -88.57 22.53
CA ASP A 574 101.78 -88.00 23.18
C ASP A 574 102.33 -88.91 24.28
N LYS A 575 101.49 -89.77 24.88
CA LYS A 575 101.94 -90.86 25.77
C LYS A 575 102.57 -91.99 24.98
N LEU A 576 101.99 -92.39 23.84
CA LEU A 576 102.54 -93.41 22.94
C LEU A 576 103.90 -92.99 22.37
N GLU A 577 104.04 -91.75 21.90
CA GLU A 577 105.31 -91.17 21.42
C GLU A 577 106.38 -91.22 22.52
N LYS A 578 106.03 -90.83 23.76
CA LYS A 578 106.94 -90.92 24.92
C LYS A 578 107.25 -92.35 25.37
N MET A 579 106.44 -93.35 25.01
CA MET A 579 106.75 -94.76 25.21
C MET A 579 107.62 -95.31 24.08
N LYS A 580 107.36 -94.91 22.82
CA LYS A 580 108.20 -95.19 21.65
C LYS A 580 109.61 -94.64 21.85
N GLU A 581 109.79 -93.37 22.21
CA GLU A 581 111.10 -92.79 22.54
C GLU A 581 111.86 -93.60 23.59
N LYS A 582 111.16 -94.10 24.62
CA LYS A 582 111.77 -94.93 25.68
C LYS A 582 112.13 -96.33 25.18
N ALA A 583 111.34 -96.89 24.28
CA ALA A 583 111.65 -98.16 23.62
C ALA A 583 112.83 -98.01 22.65
N GLU A 584 112.88 -96.94 21.86
CA GLU A 584 114.00 -96.60 20.96
C GLU A 584 115.29 -96.36 21.76
N LYS A 585 115.25 -95.62 22.87
CA LYS A 585 116.40 -95.42 23.77
C LYS A 585 116.93 -96.74 24.36
N LYS A 586 116.04 -97.68 24.72
CA LYS A 586 116.42 -99.04 25.16
C LYS A 586 116.95 -99.92 24.02
N LEU A 587 116.35 -99.83 22.83
CA LEU A 587 116.80 -100.56 21.64
C LEU A 587 118.21 -100.11 21.25
N MET A 588 118.49 -98.80 21.33
CA MET A 588 119.82 -98.25 21.10
C MET A 588 120.86 -98.70 22.14
N SER A 589 120.50 -98.79 23.43
CA SER A 589 121.45 -99.29 24.45
C SER A 589 121.76 -100.78 24.27
N VAL A 590 120.72 -101.60 24.09
CA VAL A 590 120.87 -103.05 23.80
C VAL A 590 121.63 -103.27 22.49
N LYS A 591 121.47 -102.41 21.49
CA LYS A 591 122.29 -102.45 20.28
C LYS A 591 123.76 -102.15 20.58
N SER A 592 124.08 -101.09 21.32
CA SER A 592 125.48 -100.81 21.67
C SER A 592 126.12 -101.89 22.53
N GLU A 593 125.35 -102.55 23.40
CA GLU A 593 125.79 -103.73 24.16
C GLU A 593 126.11 -104.90 23.22
N LEU A 594 125.22 -105.19 22.26
CA LEU A 594 125.44 -106.23 21.25
C LEU A 594 126.67 -105.94 20.38
N ASP A 595 126.79 -104.71 19.86
CA ASP A 595 127.91 -104.26 19.03
C ASP A 595 129.26 -104.45 19.78
N THR A 596 129.31 -104.25 21.11
CA THR A 596 130.51 -104.56 21.91
C THR A 596 130.79 -106.05 22.06
N THR A 597 129.77 -106.88 22.30
CA THR A 597 129.97 -108.35 22.42
C THR A 597 130.38 -109.02 21.12
N GLU A 598 129.94 -108.49 19.97
CA GLU A 598 130.38 -108.98 18.65
C GLU A 598 131.86 -108.67 18.39
N HIS A 599 132.36 -107.52 18.89
CA HIS A 599 133.76 -107.14 18.75
C HIS A 599 134.70 -108.05 19.57
N GLU A 600 134.38 -108.30 20.84
CA GLU A 600 135.14 -109.21 21.72
C GLU A 600 135.20 -110.64 21.13
N ALA A 601 134.06 -111.16 20.66
CA ALA A 601 133.98 -112.49 20.04
C ALA A 601 134.81 -112.61 18.75
N GLN A 602 134.96 -111.51 17.99
CA GLN A 602 135.78 -111.49 16.79
C GLN A 602 137.29 -111.49 17.12
N GLU A 603 137.74 -110.80 18.18
CA GLU A 603 139.15 -110.86 18.59
C GLU A 603 139.60 -112.26 19.03
N ASP A 604 138.78 -112.96 19.81
CA ASP A 604 139.08 -114.35 20.24
C ASP A 604 139.20 -115.28 19.03
N LYS A 605 138.35 -115.07 18.02
CA LYS A 605 138.38 -115.78 16.74
C LYS A 605 139.56 -115.39 15.85
N GLU A 606 140.14 -114.21 16.01
CA GLU A 606 141.43 -113.80 15.42
C GLU A 606 142.57 -114.57 16.11
N ARG A 607 142.63 -114.53 17.45
CA ARG A 607 143.66 -115.23 18.27
C ARG A 607 143.68 -116.74 18.03
N ALA A 608 142.51 -117.38 17.90
CA ALA A 608 142.42 -118.80 17.59
C ALA A 608 143.01 -119.18 16.22
N ARG A 609 142.89 -118.32 15.20
CA ARG A 609 143.44 -118.56 13.86
C ARG A 609 144.98 -118.54 13.86
N SER A 610 145.58 -117.53 14.51
CA SER A 610 147.04 -117.44 14.62
C SER A 610 147.66 -118.67 15.30
N MET A 611 146.96 -119.25 16.29
CA MET A 611 147.40 -120.47 16.97
C MET A 611 147.45 -121.69 16.04
N MET A 612 146.46 -121.83 15.14
CA MET A 612 146.39 -122.95 14.19
C MET A 612 147.48 -122.88 13.11
N GLU A 613 147.85 -121.68 12.67
CA GLU A 613 148.85 -121.49 11.60
C GLU A 613 150.25 -121.95 12.03
N VAL A 614 150.62 -121.72 13.30
CA VAL A 614 151.86 -122.24 13.89
C VAL A 614 151.92 -123.77 13.84
N VAL A 615 150.88 -124.45 14.35
CA VAL A 615 150.80 -125.92 14.40
C VAL A 615 150.82 -126.56 13.00
N ALA A 616 150.22 -125.88 12.00
CA ALA A 616 150.25 -126.31 10.61
C ALA A 616 151.66 -126.20 9.96
N SER A 617 152.53 -125.32 10.47
CA SER A 617 153.90 -125.17 9.98
C SER A 617 154.84 -126.26 10.51
N GLU A 618 154.71 -126.64 11.77
CA GLU A 618 155.56 -127.64 12.43
C GLU A 618 155.33 -129.05 11.88
N THR A 619 154.06 -129.43 11.73
CA THR A 619 153.64 -130.71 11.11
C THR A 619 154.16 -130.87 9.68
N LYS A 620 154.32 -129.77 8.95
CA LYS A 620 154.88 -129.76 7.58
C LYS A 620 156.40 -130.00 7.55
N MET A 621 157.15 -129.57 8.57
CA MET A 621 158.59 -129.91 8.70
C MET A 621 158.80 -131.37 9.09
N LEU A 622 158.06 -131.86 10.10
CA LEU A 622 158.19 -133.23 10.60
C LEU A 622 157.99 -134.28 9.49
N LYS A 623 157.01 -134.08 8.61
CA LYS A 623 156.75 -135.00 7.49
C LYS A 623 157.94 -135.15 6.54
N LYS A 624 158.62 -134.04 6.20
CA LYS A 624 159.74 -134.07 5.25
C LYS A 624 160.97 -134.82 5.80
N SER A 625 161.21 -134.70 7.10
CA SER A 625 162.30 -135.42 7.79
C SER A 625 162.19 -136.94 7.67
N LEU A 626 160.95 -137.47 7.67
CA LEU A 626 160.66 -138.90 7.58
C LEU A 626 160.94 -139.46 6.17
N GLU A 627 160.50 -138.74 5.13
CA GLU A 627 160.69 -139.12 3.71
C GLU A 627 162.19 -139.21 3.34
N GLU A 628 163.04 -138.37 3.96
CA GLU A 628 164.50 -138.42 3.78
C GLU A 628 165.19 -139.61 4.49
N ALA A 629 164.50 -140.30 5.41
CA ALA A 629 165.03 -141.48 6.12
C ALA A 629 164.82 -142.79 5.34
N GLU A 630 163.61 -143.05 4.84
CA GLU A 630 163.28 -144.26 4.06
C GLU A 630 164.19 -144.40 2.82
N MET A 631 164.49 -143.27 2.16
CA MET A 631 165.35 -143.22 0.98
C MET A 631 166.81 -143.62 1.25
N ARG A 632 167.27 -143.49 2.51
CA ARG A 632 168.64 -143.89 2.92
C ARG A 632 168.75 -145.37 3.25
N GLU A 633 167.71 -145.97 3.83
CA GLU A 633 167.68 -147.41 4.15
C GLU A 633 167.73 -148.26 2.88
N LYS A 634 166.93 -147.87 1.87
CA LYS A 634 166.80 -148.60 0.60
C LYS A 634 168.13 -148.80 -0.14
N GLN A 635 168.97 -147.76 -0.19
CA GLN A 635 170.27 -147.78 -0.87
C GLN A 635 171.28 -148.78 -0.28
N LEU A 636 171.16 -149.10 1.02
CA LEU A 636 172.06 -150.06 1.68
C LEU A 636 171.68 -151.52 1.37
N VAL A 637 170.41 -151.80 1.11
CA VAL A 637 169.93 -153.11 0.69
C VAL A 637 170.41 -153.42 -0.72
N ASP A 638 170.20 -152.50 -1.67
CA ASP A 638 170.59 -152.65 -3.08
C ASP A 638 172.10 -152.95 -3.22
N PHE A 639 172.96 -152.25 -2.45
CA PHE A 639 174.41 -152.47 -2.48
C PHE A 639 174.83 -153.87 -2.01
N ARG A 640 174.18 -154.41 -0.98
CA ARG A 640 174.46 -155.75 -0.44
C ARG A 640 174.14 -156.85 -1.46
N GLU A 641 173.09 -156.66 -2.25
CA GLU A 641 172.68 -157.61 -3.28
C GLU A 641 173.68 -157.64 -4.46
N VAL A 642 174.14 -156.47 -4.92
CA VAL A 642 175.14 -156.35 -6.01
C VAL A 642 176.48 -157.00 -5.64
N VAL A 643 177.00 -156.75 -4.44
CA VAL A 643 178.27 -157.37 -3.98
C VAL A 643 178.14 -158.89 -3.88
N SER A 644 176.98 -159.40 -3.46
CA SER A 644 176.71 -160.84 -3.38
C SER A 644 176.70 -161.50 -4.76
N GLN A 645 176.07 -160.87 -5.76
CA GLN A 645 176.07 -161.36 -7.14
C GLN A 645 177.47 -161.38 -7.78
N MET A 646 178.29 -160.35 -7.54
CA MET A 646 179.64 -160.26 -8.12
C MET A 646 180.62 -161.35 -7.63
N LEU A 647 180.32 -162.05 -6.54
CA LEU A 647 181.20 -163.06 -5.94
C LEU A 647 180.78 -164.51 -6.23
N GLY A 648 179.75 -164.73 -7.06
CA GLY A 648 179.35 -166.08 -7.51
C GLY A 648 178.73 -166.97 -6.42
N LEU A 649 178.36 -166.40 -5.27
CA LEU A 649 177.68 -167.10 -4.18
C LEU A 649 176.17 -167.15 -4.47
N ASN A 650 175.57 -168.33 -4.47
CA ASN A 650 174.17 -168.50 -4.85
C ASN A 650 173.21 -167.85 -3.83
N VAL A 651 172.50 -166.81 -4.28
CA VAL A 651 171.65 -165.92 -3.46
C VAL A 651 170.37 -166.59 -2.94
N SER A 652 170.05 -167.80 -3.42
CA SER A 652 168.81 -168.55 -3.10
C SER A 652 168.79 -169.27 -1.75
N SER A 653 169.76 -169.01 -0.85
CA SER A 653 169.76 -169.50 0.54
C SER A 653 169.86 -168.33 1.52
N LEU A 654 168.83 -168.13 2.35
CA LEU A 654 168.70 -167.01 3.29
C LEU A 654 169.56 -167.18 4.57
N ALA A 655 170.78 -167.72 4.41
CA ALA A 655 171.75 -167.94 5.48
C ALA A 655 173.19 -167.96 4.90
N LEU A 656 173.55 -166.90 4.17
CA LEU A 656 174.93 -166.61 3.75
C LEU A 656 175.51 -165.55 4.71
N PRO A 657 176.38 -165.94 5.68
CA PRO A 657 177.00 -165.00 6.61
C PRO A 657 178.08 -164.18 5.93
N ASP A 658 178.24 -162.92 6.31
CA ASP A 658 179.07 -161.96 5.54
C ASP A 658 180.57 -162.31 5.53
N TYR A 659 181.05 -163.25 6.36
CA TYR A 659 182.42 -163.76 6.29
C TYR A 659 182.69 -164.60 5.02
N GLU A 660 181.69 -165.26 4.42
CA GLU A 660 181.86 -166.03 3.18
C GLU A 660 182.21 -165.09 2.00
N ILE A 661 181.53 -163.94 1.95
CA ILE A 661 181.77 -162.84 1.01
C ILE A 661 183.21 -162.34 1.14
N ILE A 662 183.65 -162.03 2.37
CA ILE A 662 185.01 -161.55 2.68
C ILE A 662 186.07 -162.60 2.28
N LYS A 663 185.87 -163.86 2.66
CA LYS A 663 186.81 -164.97 2.40
C LYS A 663 186.92 -165.35 0.92
N CYS A 664 186.04 -164.86 0.06
CA CYS A 664 186.16 -164.94 -1.39
C CYS A 664 186.93 -163.73 -1.97
N LEU A 665 186.65 -162.51 -1.48
CA LEU A 665 187.41 -161.30 -1.84
C LEU A 665 188.91 -161.43 -1.51
N GLU A 666 189.25 -161.94 -0.33
CA GLU A 666 190.65 -162.16 0.09
C GLU A 666 191.42 -163.14 -0.81
N ARG A 667 190.73 -164.11 -1.41
CA ARG A 667 191.31 -165.05 -2.38
C ARG A 667 191.50 -164.43 -3.77
N LEU A 668 190.62 -163.53 -4.17
CA LEU A 668 190.68 -162.86 -5.48
C LEU A 668 191.85 -161.86 -5.56
N ILE A 669 192.16 -161.19 -4.45
CA ILE A 669 193.19 -160.13 -4.38
C ILE A 669 194.62 -160.71 -4.32
N HIS A 670 194.81 -161.94 -3.83
CA HIS A 670 196.12 -162.61 -3.83
C HIS A 670 196.58 -163.09 -5.23
N SER A 671 195.70 -163.09 -6.24
CA SER A 671 195.96 -163.71 -7.55
C SER A 671 196.35 -162.78 -8.70
N HIS A 672 196.27 -161.44 -8.56
CA HIS A 672 196.70 -160.52 -9.61
C HIS A 672 197.43 -159.28 -9.09
N GLN A 673 198.69 -159.14 -9.52
CA GLN A 673 199.52 -157.96 -9.33
C GLN A 673 199.36 -156.96 -10.49
N HIS A 674 199.84 -155.73 -10.26
CA HIS A 674 200.07 -154.63 -11.20
C HIS A 674 198.87 -153.79 -11.67
N HIS A 675 199.12 -152.47 -11.76
CA HIS A 675 198.26 -151.39 -12.28
C HIS A 675 196.99 -151.07 -11.46
N PHE A 676 196.59 -149.81 -11.24
CA PHE A 676 197.22 -148.46 -11.25
C PHE A 676 196.23 -147.58 -10.43
N VAL A 677 196.59 -146.95 -9.30
CA VAL A 677 197.14 -145.58 -9.15
C VAL A 677 196.11 -144.43 -9.34
N THR A 678 196.15 -143.43 -8.41
CA THR A 678 195.44 -142.11 -8.40
C THR A 678 193.89 -142.12 -8.33
N CYS A 679 193.19 -141.09 -7.82
CA CYS A 679 193.49 -139.82 -7.11
C CYS A 679 192.31 -139.53 -6.15
N ALA A 680 192.37 -138.93 -4.96
CA ALA A 680 193.12 -137.77 -4.43
C ALA A 680 192.64 -136.39 -4.97
N CYS A 681 191.84 -135.67 -4.16
CA CYS A 681 191.36 -134.27 -4.32
C CYS A 681 190.81 -133.74 -2.96
N LEU A 682 189.93 -132.73 -2.92
CA LEU A 682 190.14 -131.26 -2.75
C LEU A 682 188.78 -130.63 -2.30
N LYS A 683 188.64 -129.48 -1.59
CA LYS A 683 189.56 -128.56 -0.86
C LYS A 683 188.72 -127.65 0.09
N ASP A 684 189.33 -126.99 1.07
CA ASP A 684 188.73 -125.93 1.92
C ASP A 684 188.36 -124.63 1.17
N MET A 685 187.31 -123.93 1.66
CA MET A 685 187.11 -122.45 1.81
C MET A 685 185.60 -122.17 2.14
N ILE A 686 185.13 -121.37 3.13
CA ILE A 686 185.47 -120.02 3.69
C ILE A 686 184.91 -118.87 2.80
N PRO A 687 184.35 -117.72 3.30
CA PRO A 687 184.10 -117.22 4.69
C PRO A 687 182.64 -116.79 5.00
N GLY A 688 182.38 -116.24 6.21
CA GLY A 688 181.12 -115.60 6.62
C GLY A 688 181.04 -114.07 6.38
N GLY A 689 180.17 -113.34 7.11
CA GLY A 689 180.03 -111.88 6.98
C GLY A 689 179.14 -111.22 8.04
N ASP A 690 179.49 -109.99 8.44
CA ASP A 690 178.90 -109.22 9.56
C ASP A 690 178.64 -107.76 9.15
N ARG A 691 177.37 -107.28 9.26
CA ARG A 691 176.95 -105.90 9.65
C ARG A 691 175.47 -105.49 9.37
N HIS A 692 175.03 -104.51 10.17
CA HIS A 692 173.89 -103.58 10.03
C HIS A 692 173.99 -102.65 8.78
N PRO A 693 172.91 -101.97 8.31
CA PRO A 693 172.53 -100.63 8.85
C PRO A 693 171.01 -100.24 8.74
N GLN A 694 170.71 -98.92 8.89
CA GLN A 694 169.38 -98.30 9.05
C GLN A 694 168.84 -97.61 7.79
N SER A 695 167.51 -97.52 7.63
CA SER A 695 166.67 -96.36 7.18
C SER A 695 165.27 -96.86 6.76
N CYS A 696 164.08 -96.30 7.06
CA CYS A 696 163.56 -94.96 7.42
C CYS A 696 162.91 -94.21 6.24
N LEU A 697 161.56 -94.15 6.21
CA LEU A 697 160.60 -93.25 5.49
C LEU A 697 159.19 -93.92 5.50
N LYS A 698 158.03 -93.26 5.31
CA LYS A 698 157.40 -92.08 5.99
C LYS A 698 155.95 -91.88 5.47
N LEU A 699 155.13 -91.16 6.27
CA LEU A 699 153.92 -90.36 5.89
C LEU A 699 152.54 -91.03 5.62
N LEU A 700 151.55 -90.57 6.40
CA LEU A 700 150.11 -90.37 6.14
C LEU A 700 149.24 -91.61 5.79
N HIS A 701 147.95 -91.65 6.16
CA HIS A 701 147.07 -90.56 6.62
C HIS A 701 146.30 -90.94 7.92
#